data_AF-A0A1S2HJN0-F1
#
_entry.id   AF-A0A1S2HJN0-F1
#
_cell.length_a   1.000
_cell.length_b   1.000
_cell.length_c   1.000
_cell.angle_alpha   90.00
_cell.angle_beta   90.00
_cell.angle_gamma   90.00
#
_symmetry.space_group_name_H-M   'P 1'
#
loop_
_entity.id
_entity.type
_entity.pdbx_description
1 polymer ?
#
loop_
_entity_poly.entity_id
_entity_poly.type
_entity_poly.pdbx_seq_one_letter_code
_entity_poly.pdbx_strand_id
1 'polypeptide(L)'
;MPSARLQDCTDDAVALVRRWLAASAGVKPDPGAARLARTLRDERGLDFARGFVDKVVRPEDPRVAARNLERASRDVPDFLAWYLRGAVTLGGGFATMAPWAVVPTARRILRRMTGHLVVDAAPAKTGQALAKLGGPGTRLDLSLLGEAVQGTAEADRRLQRITDLLARDDVERVSVKLSSVVPPASPWGLDQAVERAVERLLPLYRLAAAPTAAGRPAKTITLDAEASGDLDRTLAVFRALLDRDEFVALPAGVTLQTALPDTAGALDALTGWAQQRRAAGGAPITVRLVKGAYLATEHVDAVLHGWPLATWGSKRETDTAHLRLLDAALTPERTDAVRIGVAGQNLFDLATAWTLAQRRGVTDAVDVEMLLGTAAGHVDAVRADVGSVVLYTPVVHPDDPDSATAYLARRLQESANPEGFAAAASEIDRDASVFDREHGRYLASVAALDEPVVPTHRTQDRHRALGEPVLRDAFRNAPDTDPSVAANRSWALDVLRRVPRSQLGAQTIRGARVTDRSQLERITARTAQAGVNWGRQDPGDRAELLDLIGHELETRRADLIEVTASETGATFAEADAEVTAAVDAAHRYAESARRLGDVQGARFVPPRLTVVVPPQSSPVAVPAGGVLAALAAGSGVVLKPAPQARRSGALLADVLWDAGVPHSLLQLVDLDEDELGRDLIGHPAVDRIILTGSAETARSFRWWRAGLPLTAETGGKNAIVVTPSADLDLAVQDVVRSAFGQAGQPCSTASLVVLVGSVGESERFRRQLVDATRTLRVAWPDDPSAQVGPVTSEPAGAARRGLTELGPGESWLVQPTPLDDSGRLWSPGIRDGVRPGSDFHQTEYPGPVLGIMRAETLEQAVAIQDGTDHGLSAGIHSLDADEVADWLAQVRAGNLFVNSATTGAVVGRQPFGGWKRSSVGTGTKAGGPLYVATLGRWEPVPRTVHKSIQLHGLPPRVTALIEAARSGLSFEEFDQVRAGALSDVRAREDQYGRSHDPSGLVVQRNVLRYRPQSVVVRQAEDASMGDLVRSLAAATAARAHVLLSTARPLPGPLTQLLASSRSPLHVVDHLVESDQDFHARASSGAVFRPDWSNGEDAPVDALEAVLSQGQDRPAPTAFGGPGARIRLIGGDASALEEALGASIDVAVHDAPVVEAGLIEMLPYLREQTVTITAHRFGDLDSDFAELRV
;
A
#
# COMPACT_ATOMS: atom_id res chain seq x y z
N MET A 1 43.51 -15.76 -33.95
CA MET A 1 43.52 -14.36 -33.48
C MET A 1 42.72 -14.32 -32.19
N PRO A 2 43.23 -13.77 -31.07
CA PRO A 2 42.34 -13.50 -29.94
C PRO A 2 41.21 -12.59 -30.44
N SER A 3 39.96 -12.91 -30.08
CA SER A 3 38.80 -12.07 -30.40
C SER A 3 39.04 -10.66 -29.85
N ALA A 4 38.78 -9.62 -30.65
CA ALA A 4 38.95 -8.23 -30.22
C ALA A 4 38.12 -7.99 -28.95
N ARG A 5 38.73 -7.39 -27.92
CA ARG A 5 38.00 -7.00 -26.71
C ARG A 5 37.23 -5.72 -26.96
N LEU A 6 36.12 -5.51 -26.26
CA LEU A 6 35.34 -4.27 -26.37
C LEU A 6 36.18 -3.02 -26.08
N GLN A 7 37.10 -3.08 -25.11
CA GLN A 7 38.01 -1.98 -24.79
C GLN A 7 38.89 -1.57 -25.98
N ASP A 8 39.20 -2.51 -26.88
CA ASP A 8 40.04 -2.22 -28.04
C ASP A 8 39.25 -1.44 -29.13
N CYS A 9 37.92 -1.37 -29.04
CA CYS A 9 37.02 -0.66 -29.95
C CYS A 9 36.70 0.78 -29.50
N THR A 10 37.12 1.19 -28.30
CA THR A 10 36.71 2.45 -27.68
C THR A 10 37.03 3.68 -28.55
N ASP A 11 38.25 3.79 -29.07
CA ASP A 11 38.66 4.92 -29.91
C ASP A 11 37.87 4.97 -31.24
N ASP A 12 37.62 3.80 -31.84
CA ASP A 12 36.84 3.68 -33.07
C ASP A 12 35.38 4.09 -32.85
N ALA A 13 34.80 3.68 -31.72
CA ALA A 13 33.44 4.03 -31.34
C ALA A 13 33.31 5.54 -31.12
N VAL A 14 34.24 6.16 -30.39
CA VAL A 14 34.26 7.62 -30.18
C VAL A 14 34.42 8.37 -31.51
N ALA A 15 35.30 7.89 -32.40
CA ALA A 15 35.48 8.48 -33.72
C ALA A 15 34.20 8.37 -34.58
N LEU A 16 33.50 7.24 -34.51
CA LEU A 16 32.22 7.03 -35.21
C LEU A 16 31.12 7.96 -34.68
N VAL A 17 30.99 8.12 -33.35
CA VAL A 17 30.05 9.08 -32.75
C VAL A 17 30.33 10.50 -33.23
N ARG A 18 31.60 10.94 -33.25
CA ARG A 18 31.96 12.27 -33.76
C ARG A 18 31.55 12.45 -35.22
N ARG A 19 31.68 11.42 -36.07
CA ARG A 19 31.20 11.46 -37.46
C ARG A 19 29.68 11.57 -37.54
N TRP A 20 28.95 10.79 -36.75
CA TRP A 20 27.49 10.85 -36.71
C TRP A 20 26.98 12.23 -36.30
N LEU A 21 27.61 12.83 -35.28
CA LEU A 21 27.27 14.19 -34.82
C LEU A 21 27.61 15.26 -35.86
N ALA A 22 28.74 15.14 -36.55
CA ALA A 22 29.10 16.06 -37.63
C ALA A 22 28.12 15.97 -38.81
N ALA A 23 27.66 14.76 -39.15
CA ALA A 23 26.67 14.54 -40.20
C ALA A 23 25.26 15.03 -39.81
N SER A 24 24.89 14.96 -38.53
CA SER A 24 23.58 15.38 -38.05
C SER A 24 23.47 16.90 -37.81
N ALA A 25 24.58 17.60 -37.55
CA ALA A 25 24.62 19.04 -37.24
C ALA A 25 23.99 19.94 -38.33
N GLY A 26 23.95 19.48 -39.58
CA GLY A 26 23.34 20.20 -40.71
C GLY A 26 21.82 20.04 -40.85
N VAL A 27 21.21 19.10 -40.11
CA VAL A 27 19.78 18.78 -40.22
C VAL A 27 18.97 19.65 -39.27
N LYS A 28 18.01 20.42 -39.82
CA LYS A 28 17.11 21.23 -38.97
C LYS A 28 16.28 20.29 -38.07
N PRO A 29 16.30 20.49 -36.74
CA PRO A 29 15.53 19.65 -35.83
C PRO A 29 14.03 19.90 -36.06
N ASP A 30 13.22 18.88 -35.79
CA ASP A 30 11.77 19.02 -35.82
C ASP A 30 11.34 20.17 -34.90
N PRO A 31 10.54 21.14 -35.37
CA PRO A 31 10.15 22.30 -34.56
C PRO A 31 9.39 21.92 -33.29
N GLY A 32 8.67 20.80 -33.26
CA GLY A 32 7.98 20.27 -32.08
C GLY A 32 8.96 19.65 -31.09
N ALA A 33 9.85 18.78 -31.54
CA ALA A 33 10.88 18.16 -30.70
C ALA A 33 11.85 19.20 -30.09
N ALA A 34 12.27 20.20 -30.87
CA ALA A 34 13.13 21.29 -30.40
C ALA A 34 12.45 22.22 -29.37
N ARG A 35 11.12 22.37 -29.45
CA ARG A 35 10.35 23.12 -28.45
C ARG A 35 10.21 22.34 -27.15
N LEU A 36 10.05 21.03 -27.26
CA LEU A 36 9.89 20.13 -26.13
C LEU A 36 11.18 19.97 -25.34
N ALA A 37 12.31 19.77 -26.03
CA ALA A 37 13.63 19.66 -25.41
C ALA A 37 14.01 20.92 -24.60
N ARG A 38 13.64 22.13 -25.07
CA ARG A 38 13.88 23.38 -24.31
C ARG A 38 13.04 23.49 -23.04
N THR A 39 11.82 22.93 -23.05
CA THR A 39 10.91 22.92 -21.90
C THR A 39 11.42 22.03 -20.77
N LEU A 40 12.16 20.97 -21.10
CA LEU A 40 12.64 19.95 -20.15
C LEU A 40 14.03 20.24 -19.55
N ARG A 41 14.59 21.44 -19.76
CA ARG A 41 15.95 21.82 -19.29
C ARG A 41 16.03 22.29 -17.84
N ASP A 42 14.90 22.68 -17.25
CA ASP A 42 14.80 23.22 -15.90
C ASP A 42 13.99 22.23 -15.05
N GLU A 43 14.39 21.97 -13.80
CA GLU A 43 13.65 21.11 -12.86
C GLU A 43 12.19 21.59 -12.72
N ARG A 44 11.98 22.92 -12.66
CA ARG A 44 10.62 23.50 -12.65
C ARG A 44 9.84 23.22 -13.93
N GLY A 45 10.53 23.04 -15.05
CA GLY A 45 9.92 22.76 -16.33
C GLY A 45 9.50 21.31 -16.51
N LEU A 46 10.25 20.39 -15.91
CA LEU A 46 9.87 19.00 -15.79
C LEU A 46 8.62 18.84 -14.92
N ASP A 47 8.59 19.47 -13.74
CA ASP A 47 7.44 19.40 -12.82
C ASP A 47 6.18 20.00 -13.46
N PHE A 48 6.31 21.14 -14.14
CA PHE A 48 5.22 21.73 -14.90
C PHE A 48 4.71 20.81 -16.01
N ALA A 49 5.60 20.25 -16.83
CA ALA A 49 5.21 19.35 -17.93
C ALA A 49 4.53 18.07 -17.40
N ARG A 50 5.05 17.51 -16.30
CA ARG A 50 4.50 16.34 -15.61
C ARG A 50 3.10 16.63 -15.07
N GLY A 51 2.97 17.70 -14.27
CA GLY A 51 1.71 18.13 -13.69
C GLY A 51 0.67 18.47 -14.76
N PHE A 52 1.08 19.13 -15.86
CA PHE A 52 0.17 19.44 -16.96
C PHE A 52 -0.37 18.16 -17.62
N VAL A 53 0.47 17.18 -17.92
CA VAL A 53 -0.01 15.96 -18.58
C VAL A 53 -0.91 15.14 -17.66
N ASP A 54 -0.50 14.93 -16.41
CA ASP A 54 -1.25 14.08 -15.48
C ASP A 54 -2.53 14.76 -14.97
N LYS A 55 -2.51 16.08 -14.71
CA LYS A 55 -3.64 16.81 -14.11
C LYS A 55 -4.53 17.55 -15.11
N VAL A 56 -4.07 17.83 -16.34
CA VAL A 56 -4.89 18.54 -17.36
C VAL A 56 -5.29 17.62 -18.52
N VAL A 57 -4.37 16.78 -18.98
CA VAL A 57 -4.59 16.02 -20.22
C VAL A 57 -5.28 14.70 -19.93
N ARG A 58 -4.81 13.96 -18.91
CA ARG A 58 -5.30 12.63 -18.54
C ARG A 58 -6.73 12.57 -17.96
N PRO A 59 -7.20 13.52 -17.12
CA PRO A 59 -8.51 13.37 -16.48
C PRO A 59 -9.65 13.27 -17.48
N GLU A 60 -10.60 12.37 -17.27
CA GLU A 60 -11.77 12.25 -18.15
C GLU A 60 -12.65 13.51 -18.09
N ASP A 61 -12.84 14.05 -16.87
CA ASP A 61 -13.71 15.21 -16.60
C ASP A 61 -13.10 16.54 -17.13
N PRO A 62 -13.77 17.22 -18.09
CA PRO A 62 -13.33 18.51 -18.60
C PRO A 62 -13.24 19.61 -17.53
N ARG A 63 -14.05 19.55 -16.47
CA ARG A 63 -14.03 20.55 -15.38
C ARG A 63 -12.82 20.38 -14.48
N VAL A 64 -12.40 19.14 -14.19
CA VAL A 64 -11.14 18.87 -13.47
C VAL A 64 -9.96 19.34 -14.29
N ALA A 65 -9.92 18.96 -15.56
CA ALA A 65 -8.88 19.41 -16.49
C ALA A 65 -8.82 20.95 -16.58
N ALA A 66 -9.96 21.63 -16.61
CA ALA A 66 -10.03 23.08 -16.64
C ALA A 66 -9.53 23.74 -15.34
N ARG A 67 -9.89 23.22 -14.16
CA ARG A 67 -9.39 23.70 -12.87
C ARG A 67 -7.87 23.55 -12.77
N ASN A 68 -7.35 22.39 -13.16
CA ASN A 68 -5.91 22.16 -13.17
C ASN A 68 -5.17 23.00 -14.22
N LEU A 69 -5.81 23.29 -15.36
CA LEU A 69 -5.26 24.23 -16.36
C LEU A 69 -5.20 25.66 -15.81
N GLU A 70 -6.22 26.08 -15.04
CA GLU A 70 -6.25 27.38 -14.37
C GLU A 70 -5.16 27.47 -13.29
N ARG A 71 -5.00 26.45 -12.43
CA ARG A 71 -3.89 26.37 -11.48
C ARG A 71 -2.53 26.42 -12.17
N ALA A 72 -2.32 25.60 -13.20
CA ALA A 72 -1.09 25.60 -13.99
C ALA A 72 -0.83 26.96 -14.68
N SER A 73 -1.88 27.74 -14.97
CA SER A 73 -1.73 29.06 -15.59
C SER A 73 -1.23 30.16 -14.65
N ARG A 74 -1.23 29.91 -13.33
CA ARG A 74 -0.76 30.87 -12.32
C ARG A 74 0.75 30.84 -12.13
N ASP A 75 1.38 29.70 -12.43
CA ASP A 75 2.82 29.49 -12.34
C ASP A 75 3.34 28.92 -13.67
N VAL A 76 3.20 29.71 -14.74
CA VAL A 76 3.66 29.31 -16.08
C VAL A 76 5.14 29.64 -16.21
N PRO A 77 6.02 28.64 -16.40
CA PRO A 77 7.44 28.90 -16.37
C PRO A 77 7.95 29.85 -17.46
N ASP A 78 9.02 30.60 -17.13
CA ASP A 78 9.61 31.63 -17.99
C ASP A 78 10.31 31.10 -19.25
N PHE A 79 10.49 29.79 -19.38
CA PHE A 79 11.07 29.18 -20.57
C PHE A 79 10.03 28.88 -21.67
N LEU A 80 8.72 28.85 -21.35
CA LEU A 80 7.68 28.59 -22.36
C LEU A 80 7.62 29.75 -23.36
N ALA A 81 7.56 29.41 -24.65
CA ALA A 81 7.49 30.41 -25.72
C ALA A 81 6.33 31.38 -25.48
N TRP A 82 6.55 32.68 -25.73
CA TRP A 82 5.61 33.74 -25.33
C TRP A 82 4.15 33.52 -25.80
N TYR A 83 3.95 32.88 -26.95
CA TYR A 83 2.62 32.56 -27.47
C TYR A 83 1.98 31.33 -26.80
N LEU A 84 2.77 30.34 -26.35
CA LEU A 84 2.29 29.22 -25.53
C LEU A 84 1.99 29.69 -24.11
N ARG A 85 2.84 30.56 -23.55
CA ARG A 85 2.55 31.24 -22.29
C ARG A 85 1.27 32.05 -22.40
N GLY A 86 1.14 32.87 -23.43
CA GLY A 86 -0.11 33.59 -23.72
C GLY A 86 -1.30 32.65 -23.87
N ALA A 87 -1.16 31.51 -24.55
CA ALA A 87 -2.24 30.53 -24.71
C ALA A 87 -2.61 29.79 -23.41
N VAL A 88 -1.64 29.45 -22.55
CA VAL A 88 -1.89 28.80 -21.25
C VAL A 88 -2.45 29.81 -20.24
N THR A 89 -1.95 31.05 -20.21
CA THR A 89 -2.45 32.12 -19.33
C THR A 89 -3.85 32.57 -19.74
N LEU A 90 -4.10 32.84 -21.03
CA LEU A 90 -5.45 33.14 -21.53
C LEU A 90 -6.37 31.92 -21.40
N GLY A 91 -5.87 30.73 -21.76
CA GLY A 91 -6.60 29.48 -21.67
C GLY A 91 -7.04 29.18 -20.25
N GLY A 92 -6.13 29.26 -19.26
CA GLY A 92 -6.42 29.08 -17.85
C GLY A 92 -7.41 30.11 -17.29
N GLY A 93 -7.27 31.39 -17.67
CA GLY A 93 -8.21 32.44 -17.29
C GLY A 93 -9.65 32.22 -17.77
N PHE A 94 -9.85 31.53 -18.90
CA PHE A 94 -11.16 31.18 -19.45
C PHE A 94 -11.54 29.70 -19.25
N ALA A 95 -10.65 28.86 -18.71
CA ALA A 95 -10.81 27.41 -18.67
C ALA A 95 -12.02 27.02 -17.82
N THR A 96 -12.19 27.63 -16.66
CA THR A 96 -13.30 27.37 -15.74
C THR A 96 -14.64 27.90 -16.25
N MET A 97 -14.63 28.95 -17.09
CA MET A 97 -15.84 29.54 -17.68
C MET A 97 -16.37 28.73 -18.89
N ALA A 98 -15.48 28.16 -19.70
CA ALA A 98 -15.85 27.33 -20.86
C ALA A 98 -15.00 26.05 -20.99
N PRO A 99 -15.08 25.11 -20.01
CA PRO A 99 -14.25 23.90 -20.01
C PRO A 99 -14.37 23.06 -21.29
N TRP A 100 -15.59 22.99 -21.82
CA TRP A 100 -15.95 22.23 -23.03
C TRP A 100 -15.30 22.77 -24.32
N ALA A 101 -14.86 24.02 -24.35
CA ALA A 101 -14.16 24.60 -25.51
C ALA A 101 -12.63 24.61 -25.31
N VAL A 102 -12.19 25.00 -24.11
CA VAL A 102 -10.77 25.23 -23.80
C VAL A 102 -10.01 23.91 -23.66
N VAL A 103 -10.53 22.93 -22.92
CA VAL A 103 -9.83 21.66 -22.66
C VAL A 103 -9.62 20.83 -23.93
N PRO A 104 -10.64 20.61 -24.79
CA PRO A 104 -10.41 19.92 -26.06
C PRO A 104 -9.41 20.63 -26.97
N THR A 105 -9.35 21.97 -26.91
CA THR A 105 -8.37 22.77 -27.66
C THR A 105 -6.96 22.57 -27.11
N ALA A 106 -6.78 22.60 -25.78
CA ALA A 106 -5.51 22.31 -25.13
C ALA A 106 -5.01 20.88 -25.46
N ARG A 107 -5.89 19.87 -25.35
CA ARG A 107 -5.59 18.48 -25.76
C ARG A 107 -5.20 18.37 -27.23
N ARG A 108 -5.86 19.14 -28.12
CA ARG A 108 -5.55 19.16 -29.56
C ARG A 108 -4.20 19.81 -29.85
N ILE A 109 -3.84 20.88 -29.13
CA ILE A 109 -2.53 21.53 -29.25
C ILE A 109 -1.43 20.56 -28.80
N LEU A 110 -1.59 19.91 -27.64
CA LEU A 110 -0.61 18.93 -27.17
C LEU A 110 -0.46 17.78 -28.15
N ARG A 111 -1.57 17.22 -28.67
CA ARG A 111 -1.54 16.18 -29.71
C ARG A 111 -0.86 16.65 -31.00
N ARG A 112 -0.98 17.92 -31.40
CA ARG A 112 -0.22 18.46 -32.54
C ARG A 112 1.27 18.59 -32.23
N MET A 113 1.63 18.95 -31.00
CA MET A 113 3.03 19.06 -30.60
C MET A 113 3.71 17.70 -30.46
N THR A 114 2.97 16.67 -30.06
CA THR A 114 3.48 15.32 -29.76
C THR A 114 3.13 14.27 -30.81
N GLY A 115 2.34 14.63 -31.83
CA GLY A 115 1.86 13.70 -32.86
C GLY A 115 2.95 13.13 -33.79
N HIS A 116 4.20 13.57 -33.65
CA HIS A 116 5.35 12.94 -34.30
C HIS A 116 5.90 11.72 -33.51
N LEU A 117 5.43 11.52 -32.27
CA LEU A 117 5.87 10.45 -31.37
C LEU A 117 4.92 9.24 -31.37
N VAL A 118 3.71 9.36 -31.93
CA VAL A 118 2.69 8.30 -31.95
C VAL A 118 1.95 8.29 -33.28
N VAL A 119 1.72 7.10 -33.83
CA VAL A 119 1.00 6.90 -35.09
C VAL A 119 -0.47 6.51 -34.82
N ASP A 120 -1.39 7.08 -35.60
CA ASP A 120 -2.82 6.74 -35.56
C ASP A 120 -3.05 5.39 -36.27
N ALA A 121 -3.61 4.41 -35.55
CA ALA A 121 -3.92 3.07 -36.07
C ALA A 121 -5.21 3.03 -36.92
N ALA A 122 -5.88 4.17 -37.16
CA ALA A 122 -7.03 4.24 -38.05
C ALA A 122 -6.69 3.66 -39.44
N PRO A 123 -7.41 2.63 -39.94
CA PRO A 123 -7.10 1.96 -41.21
C PRO A 123 -6.91 2.93 -42.40
N ALA A 124 -7.63 4.05 -42.41
CA ALA A 124 -7.56 5.08 -43.45
C ALA A 124 -6.28 5.94 -43.44
N LYS A 125 -5.55 6.02 -42.32
CA LYS A 125 -4.37 6.90 -42.14
C LYS A 125 -3.08 6.13 -41.88
N THR A 126 -3.16 4.93 -41.31
CA THR A 126 -2.00 4.13 -40.91
C THR A 126 -1.10 3.82 -42.09
N GLY A 127 -1.65 3.40 -43.24
CA GLY A 127 -0.82 3.04 -44.41
C GLY A 127 0.03 4.20 -44.94
N GLN A 128 -0.52 5.42 -45.00
CA GLN A 128 0.24 6.60 -45.42
C GLN A 128 1.30 7.01 -44.39
N ALA A 129 0.99 6.90 -43.10
CA ALA A 129 1.93 7.20 -42.03
C ALA A 129 3.10 6.19 -42.01
N LEU A 130 2.81 4.90 -42.14
CA LEU A 130 3.82 3.83 -42.23
C LEU A 130 4.67 3.99 -43.48
N ALA A 131 4.08 4.29 -44.64
CA ALA A 131 4.85 4.53 -45.87
C ALA A 131 5.74 5.78 -45.81
N LYS A 132 5.39 6.78 -44.98
CA LYS A 132 6.20 7.99 -44.77
C LYS A 132 7.36 7.75 -43.81
N LEU A 133 7.14 6.93 -42.78
CA LEU A 133 8.16 6.59 -41.77
C LEU A 133 9.10 5.48 -42.26
N GLY A 134 8.56 4.53 -43.02
CA GLY A 134 9.29 3.48 -43.70
C GLY A 134 9.96 3.98 -44.99
N GLY A 135 10.95 3.24 -45.47
CA GLY A 135 11.69 3.58 -46.69
C GLY A 135 12.95 2.72 -46.86
N PRO A 136 13.74 2.95 -47.91
CA PRO A 136 14.99 2.23 -48.13
C PRO A 136 15.91 2.35 -46.90
N GLY A 137 16.23 1.22 -46.27
CA GLY A 137 17.05 1.16 -45.06
C GLY A 137 16.34 1.50 -43.73
N THR A 138 15.01 1.68 -43.72
CA THR A 138 14.25 1.90 -42.48
C THR A 138 13.12 0.87 -42.35
N ARG A 139 13.22 0.00 -41.33
CA ARG A 139 12.20 -0.97 -40.94
C ARG A 139 11.39 -0.44 -39.76
N LEU A 140 10.13 -0.83 -39.64
CA LEU A 140 9.24 -0.39 -38.56
C LEU A 140 8.88 -1.55 -37.64
N ASP A 141 8.91 -1.29 -36.34
CA ASP A 141 8.44 -2.20 -35.31
C ASP A 141 7.27 -1.57 -34.57
N LEU A 142 6.08 -2.14 -34.71
CA LEU A 142 4.85 -1.52 -34.21
C LEU A 142 4.50 -2.03 -32.81
N SER A 143 4.26 -1.10 -31.87
CA SER A 143 3.75 -1.42 -30.53
C SER A 143 2.39 -0.75 -30.31
N LEU A 144 1.35 -1.55 -30.11
CA LEU A 144 0.00 -1.05 -29.87
C LEU A 144 -0.21 -0.61 -28.41
N LEU A 145 -0.45 0.68 -28.22
CA LEU A 145 -0.84 1.28 -26.96
C LEU A 145 -2.35 1.15 -26.72
N GLY A 146 -2.79 1.24 -25.47
CA GLY A 146 -4.19 1.20 -25.09
C GLY A 146 -4.37 1.21 -23.57
N GLU A 147 -5.58 0.97 -23.07
CA GLU A 147 -5.90 0.95 -21.64
C GLU A 147 -5.08 -0.08 -20.84
N ALA A 148 -5.01 0.12 -19.53
CA ALA A 148 -4.41 -0.85 -18.62
C ALA A 148 -5.23 -2.15 -18.64
N VAL A 149 -4.55 -3.27 -18.80
CA VAL A 149 -5.20 -4.59 -18.86
C VAL A 149 -5.41 -5.11 -17.44
N GLN A 150 -6.58 -4.83 -16.89
CA GLN A 150 -6.99 -5.32 -15.57
C GLN A 150 -7.78 -6.64 -15.67
N GLY A 151 -8.27 -7.00 -16.86
CA GLY A 151 -9.13 -8.15 -17.07
C GLY A 151 -8.99 -8.80 -18.45
N THR A 152 -9.71 -9.93 -18.62
CA THR A 152 -9.64 -10.79 -19.79
C THR A 152 -10.22 -10.11 -21.03
N ALA A 153 -11.29 -9.32 -20.89
CA ALA A 153 -11.95 -8.70 -22.03
C ALA A 153 -11.09 -7.60 -22.68
N GLU A 154 -10.41 -6.76 -21.88
CA GLU A 154 -9.43 -5.81 -22.44
C GLU A 154 -8.22 -6.52 -23.04
N ALA A 155 -7.72 -7.59 -22.40
CA ALA A 155 -6.64 -8.40 -22.95
C ALA A 155 -7.02 -8.98 -24.34
N ASP A 156 -8.25 -9.49 -24.49
CA ASP A 156 -8.76 -10.03 -25.76
C ASP A 156 -8.89 -8.93 -26.82
N ARG A 157 -9.43 -7.76 -26.45
CA ARG A 157 -9.51 -6.61 -27.36
C ARG A 157 -8.14 -6.18 -27.84
N ARG A 158 -7.14 -6.12 -26.95
CA ARG A 158 -5.77 -5.75 -27.31
C ARG A 158 -5.13 -6.77 -28.23
N LEU A 159 -5.24 -8.05 -27.90
CA LEU A 159 -4.70 -9.14 -28.70
C LEU A 159 -5.32 -9.18 -30.10
N GLN A 160 -6.63 -8.99 -30.22
CA GLN A 160 -7.31 -8.93 -31.52
C GLN A 160 -6.79 -7.76 -32.36
N ARG A 161 -6.68 -6.56 -31.77
CA ARG A 161 -6.16 -5.38 -32.49
C ARG A 161 -4.69 -5.54 -32.92
N ILE A 162 -3.87 -6.21 -32.12
CA ILE A 162 -2.48 -6.58 -32.50
C ILE A 162 -2.51 -7.58 -33.67
N THR A 163 -3.42 -8.55 -33.63
CA THR A 163 -3.60 -9.54 -34.70
C THR A 163 -4.00 -8.87 -36.00
N ASP A 164 -4.95 -7.93 -35.96
CA ASP A 164 -5.39 -7.17 -37.12
C ASP A 164 -4.26 -6.31 -37.70
N LEU A 165 -3.42 -5.72 -36.82
CA LEU A 165 -2.25 -4.95 -37.22
C LEU A 165 -1.21 -5.84 -37.92
N LEU A 166 -0.91 -7.01 -37.33
CA LEU A 166 0.03 -7.97 -37.89
C LEU A 166 -0.47 -8.59 -39.19
N ALA A 167 -1.78 -8.73 -39.39
CA ALA A 167 -2.38 -9.27 -40.61
C ALA A 167 -2.17 -8.38 -41.83
N ARG A 168 -1.83 -7.10 -41.64
CA ARG A 168 -1.59 -6.17 -42.75
C ARG A 168 -0.33 -6.52 -43.53
N ASP A 169 -0.39 -6.28 -44.83
CA ASP A 169 0.70 -6.55 -45.76
C ASP A 169 1.92 -5.63 -45.61
N ASP A 170 1.70 -4.40 -45.12
CA ASP A 170 2.71 -3.37 -44.91
C ASP A 170 3.35 -3.41 -43.52
N VAL A 171 3.02 -4.44 -42.72
CA VAL A 171 3.55 -4.66 -41.37
C VAL A 171 4.40 -5.91 -41.32
N GLU A 172 5.69 -5.74 -41.03
CA GLU A 172 6.67 -6.83 -40.91
C GLU A 172 6.87 -7.25 -39.45
N ARG A 173 6.90 -6.31 -38.51
CA ARG A 173 7.27 -6.55 -37.11
C ARG A 173 6.30 -5.89 -36.14
N VAL A 174 5.93 -6.63 -35.09
CA VAL A 174 5.19 -6.11 -33.93
C VAL A 174 5.89 -6.45 -32.63
N SER A 175 5.80 -5.55 -31.66
CA SER A 175 6.23 -5.78 -30.28
C SER A 175 5.01 -5.91 -29.37
N VAL A 176 5.02 -6.96 -28.54
CA VAL A 176 3.90 -7.35 -27.68
C VAL A 176 4.39 -7.53 -26.26
N LYS A 177 3.72 -6.87 -25.33
CA LYS A 177 3.94 -7.05 -23.89
C LYS A 177 3.01 -8.14 -23.38
N LEU A 178 3.51 -9.08 -22.57
CA LEU A 178 2.64 -10.11 -22.02
C LEU A 178 1.52 -9.52 -21.17
N SER A 179 1.82 -8.51 -20.35
CA SER A 179 0.84 -7.80 -19.52
C SER A 179 -0.27 -7.11 -20.33
N SER A 180 -0.08 -6.86 -21.64
CA SER A 180 -1.08 -6.20 -22.48
C SER A 180 -2.01 -7.19 -23.19
N VAL A 181 -1.73 -8.49 -23.13
CA VAL A 181 -2.51 -9.54 -23.83
C VAL A 181 -2.86 -10.72 -22.93
N VAL A 182 -2.33 -10.74 -21.71
CA VAL A 182 -2.63 -11.71 -20.67
C VAL A 182 -3.02 -10.93 -19.41
N PRO A 183 -4.16 -11.24 -18.78
CA PRO A 183 -4.58 -10.59 -17.56
C PRO A 183 -3.62 -10.89 -16.40
N PRO A 184 -3.64 -10.07 -15.34
CA PRO A 184 -2.87 -10.33 -14.13
C PRO A 184 -3.13 -11.74 -13.59
N ALA A 185 -2.06 -12.46 -13.26
CA ALA A 185 -2.10 -13.81 -12.71
C ALA A 185 -1.40 -13.85 -11.35
N SER A 186 -1.67 -14.89 -10.55
CA SER A 186 -0.91 -15.15 -9.33
C SER A 186 0.58 -15.29 -9.64
N PRO A 187 1.47 -14.63 -8.87
CA PRO A 187 2.91 -14.74 -9.08
C PRO A 187 3.48 -16.12 -8.68
N TRP A 188 2.68 -16.95 -8.00
CA TRP A 188 3.05 -18.30 -7.55
C TRP A 188 2.76 -19.39 -8.59
N GLY A 189 1.85 -19.12 -9.54
CA GLY A 189 1.41 -20.06 -10.58
C GLY A 189 2.11 -19.84 -11.92
N LEU A 190 3.45 -19.89 -11.95
CA LEU A 190 4.23 -19.60 -13.16
C LEU A 190 3.84 -20.52 -14.33
N ASP A 191 3.79 -21.84 -14.10
CA ASP A 191 3.53 -22.81 -15.17
C ASP A 191 2.13 -22.64 -15.77
N GLN A 192 1.12 -22.42 -14.93
CA GLN A 192 -0.25 -22.16 -15.36
C GLN A 192 -0.36 -20.82 -16.10
N ALA A 193 0.36 -19.79 -15.65
CA ALA A 193 0.42 -18.51 -16.33
C ALA A 193 1.10 -18.63 -17.70
N VAL A 194 2.16 -19.44 -17.81
CA VAL A 194 2.85 -19.74 -19.07
C VAL A 194 1.92 -20.49 -20.02
N GLU A 195 1.25 -21.55 -19.57
CA GLU A 195 0.32 -22.34 -20.38
C GLU A 195 -0.80 -21.46 -20.96
N ARG A 196 -1.43 -20.63 -20.10
CA ARG A 196 -2.50 -19.72 -20.52
C ARG A 196 -2.00 -18.64 -21.49
N ALA A 197 -0.80 -18.10 -21.26
CA ALA A 197 -0.20 -17.12 -22.16
C ALA A 197 0.14 -17.73 -23.52
N VAL A 198 0.69 -18.95 -23.55
CA VAL A 198 0.94 -19.71 -24.77
C VAL A 198 -0.36 -19.91 -25.54
N GLU A 199 -1.40 -20.45 -24.90
CA GLU A 199 -2.70 -20.70 -25.54
C GLU A 199 -3.25 -19.44 -26.23
N ARG A 200 -3.22 -18.30 -25.54
CA ARG A 200 -3.71 -17.03 -26.08
C ARG A 200 -2.86 -16.49 -27.23
N LEU A 201 -1.54 -16.67 -27.18
CA LEU A 201 -0.63 -16.15 -28.20
C LEU A 201 -0.52 -17.05 -29.44
N LEU A 202 -0.92 -18.32 -29.35
CA LEU A 202 -0.86 -19.27 -30.47
C LEU A 202 -1.46 -18.73 -31.78
N PRO A 203 -2.68 -18.14 -31.81
CA PRO A 203 -3.25 -17.59 -33.04
C PRO A 203 -2.38 -16.51 -33.68
N LEU A 204 -1.78 -15.63 -32.87
CA LEU A 204 -0.91 -14.56 -33.33
C LEU A 204 0.39 -15.12 -33.94
N TYR A 205 0.99 -16.13 -33.30
CA TYR A 205 2.20 -16.78 -33.81
C TYR A 205 1.95 -17.61 -35.07
N ARG A 206 0.78 -18.25 -35.20
CA ARG A 206 0.36 -18.91 -36.45
C ARG A 206 0.21 -17.93 -37.60
N LEU A 207 -0.33 -16.73 -37.33
CA LEU A 207 -0.39 -15.66 -38.32
C LEU A 207 1.01 -15.22 -38.78
N ALA A 208 1.97 -15.12 -37.85
CA ALA A 208 3.35 -14.78 -38.18
C ALA A 208 4.07 -15.87 -39.00
N ALA A 209 3.80 -17.14 -38.69
CA ALA A 209 4.39 -18.31 -39.36
C ALA A 209 3.77 -18.61 -40.74
N ALA A 210 2.61 -18.03 -41.04
CA ALA A 210 1.94 -18.24 -42.32
C ALA A 210 2.82 -17.75 -43.50
N PRO A 211 2.84 -18.46 -44.64
CA PRO A 211 3.61 -18.04 -45.81
C PRO A 211 3.22 -16.63 -46.27
N THR A 212 4.20 -15.74 -46.36
CA THR A 212 4.00 -14.41 -46.93
C THR A 212 4.02 -14.49 -48.47
N ALA A 213 3.37 -13.53 -49.14
CA ALA A 213 3.41 -13.44 -50.60
C ALA A 213 4.87 -13.37 -51.11
N ALA A 214 5.14 -13.99 -52.25
CA ALA A 214 6.48 -14.08 -52.82
C ALA A 214 7.17 -12.71 -52.89
N GLY A 215 8.35 -12.60 -52.28
CA GLY A 215 9.14 -11.36 -52.22
C GLY A 215 8.91 -10.48 -50.98
N ARG A 216 8.09 -10.89 -50.00
CA ARG A 216 7.91 -10.19 -48.72
C ARG A 216 8.67 -10.86 -47.57
N PRO A 217 9.27 -10.07 -46.65
CA PRO A 217 9.95 -10.62 -45.47
C PRO A 217 8.98 -11.38 -44.57
N ALA A 218 9.52 -12.34 -43.82
CA ALA A 218 8.74 -13.07 -42.81
C ALA A 218 8.27 -12.12 -41.71
N LYS A 219 7.07 -12.35 -41.20
CA LYS A 219 6.53 -11.57 -40.09
C LYS A 219 7.23 -11.97 -38.79
N THR A 220 7.57 -10.99 -37.96
CA THR A 220 8.29 -11.21 -36.70
C THR A 220 7.52 -10.62 -35.52
N ILE A 221 7.52 -11.34 -34.40
CA ILE A 221 6.93 -10.90 -33.13
C ILE A 221 8.05 -10.78 -32.11
N THR A 222 8.14 -9.64 -31.43
CA THR A 222 9.05 -9.45 -30.29
C THR A 222 8.25 -9.41 -28.99
N LEU A 223 8.58 -10.28 -28.04
CA LEU A 223 8.00 -10.21 -26.69
C LEU A 223 8.80 -9.26 -25.80
N ASP A 224 8.15 -8.23 -25.29
CA ASP A 224 8.78 -7.24 -24.42
C ASP A 224 8.73 -7.68 -22.95
N ALA A 225 9.91 -7.83 -22.32
CA ALA A 225 10.04 -8.00 -20.88
C ALA A 225 9.99 -6.63 -20.17
N GLU A 226 9.14 -6.53 -19.15
CA GLU A 226 8.84 -5.26 -18.45
C GLU A 226 9.52 -5.16 -17.08
N ALA A 227 8.92 -5.66 -16.01
CA ALA A 227 9.52 -5.62 -14.68
C ALA A 227 10.41 -6.85 -14.43
N SER A 228 11.25 -6.80 -13.39
CA SER A 228 12.09 -7.92 -12.95
C SER A 228 11.27 -9.19 -12.69
N GLY A 229 10.10 -9.04 -12.05
CA GLY A 229 9.16 -10.14 -11.79
C GLY A 229 8.55 -10.78 -13.05
N ASP A 230 8.59 -10.11 -14.21
CA ASP A 230 8.03 -10.63 -15.46
C ASP A 230 9.06 -11.36 -16.33
N LEU A 231 10.35 -11.27 -16.01
CA LEU A 231 11.45 -11.79 -16.82
C LEU A 231 11.29 -13.30 -17.04
N ASP A 232 11.22 -14.08 -15.97
CA ASP A 232 11.11 -15.54 -16.04
C ASP A 232 9.89 -16.00 -16.83
N ARG A 233 8.73 -15.37 -16.59
CA ARG A 233 7.48 -15.67 -17.30
C ARG A 233 7.62 -15.38 -18.79
N THR A 234 8.19 -14.24 -19.15
CA THR A 234 8.37 -13.85 -20.56
C THR A 234 9.26 -14.84 -21.30
N LEU A 235 10.38 -15.23 -20.69
CA LEU A 235 11.30 -16.19 -21.29
C LEU A 235 10.72 -17.60 -21.37
N ALA A 236 9.96 -18.03 -20.36
CA ALA A 236 9.27 -19.32 -20.37
C ALA A 236 8.20 -19.38 -21.48
N VAL A 237 7.35 -18.34 -21.62
CA VAL A 237 6.36 -18.25 -22.71
C VAL A 237 7.04 -18.23 -24.08
N PHE A 238 8.11 -17.44 -24.23
CA PHE A 238 8.84 -17.34 -25.49
C PHE A 238 9.39 -18.69 -25.95
N ARG A 239 10.06 -19.43 -25.05
CA ARG A 239 10.57 -20.78 -25.34
C ARG A 239 9.44 -21.78 -25.62
N ALA A 240 8.42 -21.83 -24.76
CA ALA A 240 7.31 -22.77 -24.89
C ALA A 240 6.51 -22.59 -26.19
N LEU A 241 6.36 -21.35 -26.68
CA LEU A 241 5.82 -21.10 -28.01
C LEU A 241 6.76 -21.68 -29.08
N LEU A 242 8.02 -21.26 -29.08
CA LEU A 242 8.96 -21.58 -30.15
C LEU A 242 9.41 -23.04 -30.21
N ASP A 243 9.33 -23.80 -29.11
CA ASP A 243 9.63 -25.24 -29.06
C ASP A 243 8.61 -26.10 -29.82
N ARG A 244 7.48 -25.51 -30.26
CA ARG A 244 6.47 -26.22 -31.05
C ARG A 244 6.95 -26.43 -32.49
N ASP A 245 6.71 -27.63 -33.02
CA ASP A 245 7.09 -28.01 -34.39
C ASP A 245 6.59 -27.03 -35.46
N GLU A 246 5.40 -26.45 -35.28
CA GLU A 246 4.80 -25.47 -36.20
C GLU A 246 5.57 -24.14 -36.30
N PHE A 247 6.49 -23.85 -35.38
CA PHE A 247 7.25 -22.59 -35.32
C PHE A 247 8.77 -22.78 -35.41
N VAL A 248 9.27 -23.97 -35.79
CA VAL A 248 10.72 -24.23 -35.94
C VAL A 248 11.39 -23.25 -36.89
N ALA A 249 10.74 -22.93 -38.02
CA ALA A 249 11.25 -22.01 -39.03
C ALA A 249 10.90 -20.52 -38.75
N LEU A 250 10.15 -20.21 -37.70
CA LEU A 250 9.73 -18.85 -37.39
C LEU A 250 10.86 -18.08 -36.67
N PRO A 251 11.37 -16.97 -37.25
CA PRO A 251 12.17 -16.01 -36.50
C PRO A 251 11.27 -15.22 -35.53
N ALA A 252 11.68 -15.09 -34.28
CA ALA A 252 11.00 -14.25 -33.30
C ALA A 252 11.98 -13.60 -32.33
N GLY A 253 11.52 -12.53 -31.68
CA GLY A 253 12.33 -11.71 -30.80
C GLY A 253 11.88 -11.74 -29.34
N VAL A 254 12.80 -11.44 -28.43
CA VAL A 254 12.51 -11.19 -27.02
C VAL A 254 13.39 -10.06 -26.48
N THR A 255 12.85 -9.23 -25.61
CA THR A 255 13.57 -8.10 -25.01
C THR A 255 14.21 -8.50 -23.68
N LEU A 256 15.45 -8.08 -23.44
CA LEU A 256 16.17 -8.23 -22.17
C LEU A 256 16.65 -6.87 -21.66
N GLN A 257 16.51 -6.65 -20.34
CA GLN A 257 16.84 -5.38 -19.70
C GLN A 257 18.22 -5.42 -19.04
N THR A 258 19.16 -4.64 -19.57
CA THR A 258 20.53 -4.58 -19.07
C THR A 258 20.66 -3.90 -17.70
N ALA A 259 19.60 -3.22 -17.22
CA ALA A 259 19.48 -2.72 -15.86
C ALA A 259 19.39 -3.82 -14.78
N LEU A 260 19.10 -5.07 -15.16
CA LEU A 260 19.01 -6.19 -14.24
C LEU A 260 20.32 -7.00 -14.26
N PRO A 261 20.93 -7.34 -13.11
CA PRO A 261 22.06 -8.25 -13.05
C PRO A 261 21.75 -9.64 -13.63
N ASP A 262 20.53 -10.14 -13.39
CA ASP A 262 20.06 -11.46 -13.86
C ASP A 262 20.10 -11.63 -15.39
N THR A 263 20.10 -10.52 -16.13
CA THR A 263 20.08 -10.52 -17.59
C THR A 263 21.27 -11.24 -18.22
N ALA A 264 22.45 -11.25 -17.57
CA ALA A 264 23.59 -12.01 -18.06
C ALA A 264 23.31 -13.51 -18.08
N GLY A 265 22.79 -14.05 -16.97
CA GLY A 265 22.38 -15.45 -16.87
C GLY A 265 21.23 -15.78 -17.82
N ALA A 266 20.25 -14.88 -17.96
CA ALA A 266 19.14 -15.04 -18.90
C ALA A 266 19.60 -15.10 -20.37
N LEU A 267 20.53 -14.23 -20.77
CA LEU A 267 21.11 -14.21 -22.12
C LEU A 267 21.88 -15.49 -22.42
N ASP A 268 22.70 -15.97 -21.47
CA ASP A 268 23.45 -17.22 -21.63
C ASP A 268 22.52 -18.42 -21.76
N ALA A 269 21.48 -18.51 -20.92
CA ALA A 269 20.49 -19.58 -20.97
C ALA A 269 19.69 -19.56 -22.30
N LEU A 270 19.28 -18.38 -22.77
CA LEU A 270 18.60 -18.23 -24.07
C LEU A 270 19.52 -18.59 -25.23
N THR A 271 20.80 -18.21 -25.17
CA THR A 271 21.78 -18.54 -26.21
C THR A 271 22.00 -20.04 -26.31
N GLY A 272 22.16 -20.73 -25.17
CA GLY A 272 22.28 -22.18 -25.14
C GLY A 272 21.05 -22.90 -25.71
N TRP A 273 19.85 -22.45 -25.34
CA TRP A 273 18.59 -22.96 -25.90
C TRP A 273 18.48 -22.68 -27.41
N ALA A 274 18.81 -21.46 -27.86
CA ALA A 274 18.76 -21.09 -29.27
C ALA A 274 19.76 -21.89 -30.11
N GLN A 275 20.95 -22.18 -29.60
CA GLN A 275 21.93 -23.05 -30.28
C GLN A 275 21.39 -24.47 -30.48
N GLN A 276 20.68 -25.02 -29.50
CA GLN A 276 20.01 -26.32 -29.65
C GLN A 276 18.90 -26.26 -30.71
N ARG A 277 18.09 -25.19 -30.70
CA ARG A 277 17.09 -24.92 -31.74
C ARG A 277 17.71 -24.85 -33.14
N ARG A 278 18.86 -24.17 -33.30
CA ARG A 278 19.61 -24.10 -34.57
C ARG A 278 20.12 -25.46 -35.00
N ALA A 279 20.68 -26.24 -34.09
CA ALA A 279 21.17 -27.58 -34.36
C ALA A 279 20.02 -28.53 -34.81
N ALA A 280 18.80 -28.29 -34.34
CA ALA A 280 17.59 -28.99 -34.79
C ALA A 280 16.99 -28.45 -36.12
N GLY A 281 17.66 -27.52 -36.80
CA GLY A 281 17.21 -26.93 -38.07
C GLY A 281 16.30 -25.71 -37.93
N GLY A 282 16.17 -25.15 -36.73
CA GLY A 282 15.33 -23.98 -36.46
C GLY A 282 15.92 -22.64 -36.92
N ALA A 283 15.05 -21.65 -37.03
CA ALA A 283 15.42 -20.25 -37.29
C ALA A 283 16.10 -19.62 -36.06
N PRO A 284 17.03 -18.66 -36.27
CA PRO A 284 17.63 -17.92 -35.17
C PRO A 284 16.60 -17.03 -34.46
N ILE A 285 16.88 -16.68 -33.21
CA ILE A 285 16.10 -15.71 -32.46
C ILE A 285 16.76 -14.34 -32.49
N THR A 286 16.00 -13.30 -32.15
CA THR A 286 16.55 -11.96 -31.90
C THR A 286 16.41 -11.62 -30.42
N VAL A 287 17.51 -11.27 -29.76
CA VAL A 287 17.48 -10.69 -28.40
C VAL A 287 17.66 -9.19 -28.51
N ARG A 288 16.62 -8.44 -28.13
CA ARG A 288 16.67 -6.97 -28.05
C ARG A 288 17.22 -6.56 -26.69
N LEU A 289 18.40 -5.94 -26.66
CA LEU A 289 18.98 -5.38 -25.45
C LEU A 289 18.50 -3.94 -25.27
N VAL A 290 17.80 -3.68 -24.16
CA VAL A 290 17.39 -2.34 -23.71
C VAL A 290 18.02 -2.02 -22.36
N LYS A 291 18.22 -0.74 -22.03
CA LYS A 291 18.68 -0.38 -20.66
C LYS A 291 17.64 -0.70 -19.61
N GLY A 292 16.39 -0.31 -19.82
CA GLY A 292 15.28 -0.57 -18.91
C GLY A 292 14.48 0.70 -18.69
N ALA A 293 13.16 0.56 -18.53
CA ALA A 293 12.24 1.70 -18.42
C ALA A 293 11.46 1.70 -17.09
N TYR A 294 11.75 0.77 -16.18
CA TYR A 294 10.97 0.51 -14.96
C TYR A 294 11.77 0.75 -13.67
N LEU A 295 12.97 1.35 -13.75
CA LEU A 295 13.87 1.55 -12.61
C LEU A 295 13.19 2.18 -11.39
N ALA A 296 12.39 3.22 -11.59
CA ALA A 296 11.71 3.92 -10.50
C ALA A 296 10.66 3.02 -9.81
N THR A 297 9.93 2.21 -10.57
CA THR A 297 8.97 1.25 -10.02
C THR A 297 9.65 0.08 -9.31
N GLU A 298 10.79 -0.41 -9.82
CA GLU A 298 11.62 -1.43 -9.15
C GLU A 298 12.16 -0.94 -7.81
N HIS A 299 12.49 0.35 -7.71
CA HIS A 299 12.89 0.96 -6.45
C HIS A 299 11.74 1.01 -5.45
N VAL A 300 10.54 1.43 -5.89
CA VAL A 300 9.33 1.37 -5.05
C VAL A 300 9.07 -0.05 -4.55
N ASP A 301 9.11 -1.05 -5.44
CA ASP A 301 8.87 -2.45 -5.10
C ASP A 301 9.84 -2.95 -4.02
N ALA A 302 11.14 -2.66 -4.19
CA ALA A 302 12.18 -3.01 -3.23
C ALA A 302 11.95 -2.35 -1.86
N VAL A 303 11.63 -1.05 -1.83
CA VAL A 303 11.38 -0.29 -0.59
C VAL A 303 10.13 -0.78 0.13
N LEU A 304 9.03 -1.02 -0.59
CA LEU A 304 7.78 -1.47 0.01
C LEU A 304 7.91 -2.86 0.64
N HIS A 305 8.54 -3.81 -0.06
CA HIS A 305 8.68 -5.19 0.44
C HIS A 305 9.92 -5.42 1.31
N GLY A 306 10.84 -4.45 1.40
CA GLY A 306 12.12 -4.62 2.10
C GLY A 306 13.07 -5.58 1.38
N TRP A 307 12.93 -5.73 0.05
CA TRP A 307 13.78 -6.58 -0.78
C TRP A 307 15.02 -5.81 -1.26
N PRO A 308 16.12 -6.51 -1.61
CA PRO A 308 17.21 -5.90 -2.35
C PRO A 308 16.71 -5.31 -3.68
N LEU A 309 17.26 -4.16 -4.08
CA LEU A 309 16.94 -3.56 -5.37
C LEU A 309 17.27 -4.56 -6.50
N ALA A 310 16.29 -4.92 -7.33
CA ALA A 310 16.49 -5.89 -8.41
C ALA A 310 17.44 -5.37 -9.50
N THR A 311 17.50 -4.05 -9.67
CA THR A 311 18.30 -3.37 -10.70
C THR A 311 19.67 -2.94 -10.16
N TRP A 312 20.57 -2.52 -11.05
CA TRP A 312 21.81 -1.83 -10.66
C TRP A 312 21.52 -0.53 -9.90
N GLY A 313 22.38 -0.21 -8.93
CA GLY A 313 22.20 0.96 -8.05
C GLY A 313 22.48 2.31 -8.72
N SER A 314 23.15 2.30 -9.88
CA SER A 314 23.52 3.51 -10.60
C SER A 314 23.43 3.36 -12.12
N LYS A 315 23.29 4.51 -12.80
CA LYS A 315 23.36 4.58 -14.27
C LYS A 315 24.68 4.02 -14.81
N ARG A 316 25.83 4.34 -14.18
CA ARG A 316 27.15 3.86 -14.61
C ARG A 316 27.22 2.33 -14.60
N GLU A 317 26.68 1.69 -13.56
CA GLU A 317 26.63 0.23 -13.49
C GLU A 317 25.73 -0.36 -14.58
N THR A 318 24.58 0.26 -14.85
CA THR A 318 23.68 -0.15 -15.95
C THR A 318 24.38 -0.02 -17.32
N ASP A 319 25.06 1.10 -17.56
CA ASP A 319 25.79 1.35 -18.80
C ASP A 319 26.96 0.35 -18.96
N THR A 320 27.69 0.07 -17.88
CA THR A 320 28.77 -0.93 -17.86
C THR A 320 28.23 -2.34 -18.12
N ALA A 321 27.11 -2.72 -17.49
CA ALA A 321 26.46 -4.00 -17.71
C ALA A 321 25.97 -4.16 -19.15
N HIS A 322 25.43 -3.08 -19.75
CA HIS A 322 25.05 -3.06 -21.16
C HIS A 322 26.25 -3.38 -22.08
N LEU A 323 27.39 -2.72 -21.85
CA LEU A 323 28.62 -2.98 -22.61
C LEU A 323 29.13 -4.41 -22.42
N ARG A 324 29.10 -4.96 -21.19
CA ARG A 324 29.48 -6.36 -20.93
C ARG A 324 28.61 -7.35 -21.69
N LEU A 325 27.30 -7.10 -21.75
CA LEU A 325 26.37 -7.96 -22.49
C LEU A 325 26.63 -7.89 -24.00
N LEU A 326 26.94 -6.72 -24.55
CA LEU A 326 27.36 -6.59 -25.95
C LEU A 326 28.67 -7.37 -26.22
N ASP A 327 29.65 -7.25 -25.33
CA ASP A 327 30.92 -7.98 -25.42
C ASP A 327 30.71 -9.50 -25.38
N ALA A 328 29.86 -9.99 -24.47
CA ALA A 328 29.53 -11.40 -24.34
C ALA A 328 28.68 -11.93 -25.51
N ALA A 329 27.75 -11.14 -26.04
CA ALA A 329 26.80 -11.58 -27.05
C ALA A 329 27.39 -11.62 -28.48
N LEU A 330 28.20 -10.61 -28.84
CA LEU A 330 28.65 -10.40 -30.21
C LEU A 330 29.88 -11.24 -30.53
N THR A 331 29.74 -12.57 -30.50
CA THR A 331 30.78 -13.52 -30.91
C THR A 331 30.25 -14.40 -32.05
N PRO A 332 31.08 -14.78 -33.03
CA PRO A 332 30.65 -15.61 -34.17
C PRO A 332 29.85 -16.86 -33.76
N GLU A 333 30.28 -17.51 -32.68
CA GLU A 333 29.68 -18.74 -32.15
C GLU A 333 28.28 -18.54 -31.58
N ARG A 334 28.01 -17.37 -30.99
CA ARG A 334 26.69 -17.03 -30.41
C ARG A 334 25.76 -16.44 -31.46
N THR A 335 26.30 -15.64 -32.38
CA THR A 335 25.50 -14.88 -33.36
C THR A 335 24.87 -15.71 -34.48
N ASP A 336 25.30 -16.96 -34.70
CA ASP A 336 24.55 -17.88 -35.58
C ASP A 336 23.15 -18.19 -35.03
N ALA A 337 23.03 -18.30 -33.71
CA ALA A 337 21.77 -18.64 -33.04
C ALA A 337 20.99 -17.43 -32.54
N VAL A 338 21.69 -16.38 -32.13
CA VAL A 338 21.09 -15.20 -31.50
C VAL A 338 21.55 -13.92 -32.20
N ARG A 339 20.62 -13.28 -32.90
CA ARG A 339 20.79 -11.92 -33.41
C ARG A 339 20.61 -10.93 -32.26
N ILE A 340 21.34 -9.82 -32.28
CA ILE A 340 21.28 -8.80 -31.22
C ILE A 340 20.66 -7.52 -31.76
N GLY A 341 19.51 -7.15 -31.21
CA GLY A 341 18.89 -5.84 -31.41
C GLY A 341 19.41 -4.87 -30.37
N VAL A 342 20.21 -3.88 -30.76
CA VAL A 342 20.72 -2.86 -29.83
C VAL A 342 19.75 -1.69 -29.84
N ALA A 343 18.89 -1.63 -28.82
CA ALA A 343 17.79 -0.68 -28.76
C ALA A 343 18.09 0.49 -27.83
N GLY A 344 18.15 1.70 -28.39
CA GLY A 344 18.39 2.91 -27.60
C GLY A 344 18.67 4.16 -28.42
N GLN A 345 18.98 5.24 -27.71
CA GLN A 345 19.35 6.53 -28.31
C GLN A 345 20.81 6.91 -28.05
N ASN A 346 21.51 6.18 -27.17
CA ASN A 346 22.89 6.48 -26.82
C ASN A 346 23.83 6.12 -27.97
N LEU A 347 24.35 7.15 -28.64
CA LEU A 347 25.23 6.99 -29.79
C LEU A 347 26.52 6.23 -29.43
N PHE A 348 27.03 6.35 -28.21
CA PHE A 348 28.23 5.60 -27.79
C PHE A 348 27.96 4.09 -27.72
N ASP A 349 26.79 3.67 -27.22
CA ASP A 349 26.43 2.25 -27.15
C ASP A 349 26.24 1.67 -28.56
N LEU A 350 25.52 2.41 -29.42
CA LEU A 350 25.30 2.01 -30.83
C LEU A 350 26.62 1.92 -31.60
N ALA A 351 27.51 2.89 -31.44
CA ALA A 351 28.82 2.90 -32.08
C ALA A 351 29.71 1.76 -31.56
N THR A 352 29.67 1.50 -30.26
CA THR A 352 30.45 0.40 -29.66
C THR A 352 29.97 -0.96 -30.16
N ALA A 353 28.65 -1.19 -30.20
CA ALA A 353 28.10 -2.43 -30.74
C ALA A 353 28.48 -2.63 -32.21
N TRP A 354 28.37 -1.59 -33.03
CA TRP A 354 28.69 -1.65 -34.46
C TRP A 354 30.18 -1.90 -34.73
N THR A 355 31.06 -1.15 -34.08
CA THR A 355 32.52 -1.30 -34.22
C THR A 355 33.00 -2.66 -33.71
N LEU A 356 32.44 -3.15 -32.60
CA LEU A 356 32.71 -4.49 -32.10
C LEU A 356 32.26 -5.57 -33.10
N ALA A 357 31.06 -5.43 -33.66
CA ALA A 357 30.54 -6.35 -34.67
C ALA A 357 31.40 -6.36 -35.95
N GLN A 358 31.88 -5.20 -36.39
CA GLN A 358 32.82 -5.09 -37.53
C GLN A 358 34.12 -5.83 -37.24
N ARG A 359 34.75 -5.58 -36.08
CA ARG A 359 36.02 -6.24 -35.72
C ARG A 359 35.89 -7.74 -35.55
N ARG A 360 34.72 -8.23 -35.15
CA ARG A 360 34.43 -9.66 -34.96
C ARG A 360 33.79 -10.33 -36.18
N GLY A 361 33.48 -9.57 -37.25
CA GLY A 361 32.91 -10.11 -38.48
C GLY A 361 31.47 -10.59 -38.35
N VAL A 362 30.66 -9.97 -37.47
CA VAL A 362 29.29 -10.38 -37.14
C VAL A 362 28.26 -9.27 -37.38
N THR A 363 28.54 -8.32 -38.26
CA THR A 363 27.64 -7.19 -38.57
C THR A 363 26.25 -7.62 -39.04
N ASP A 364 26.16 -8.74 -39.75
CA ASP A 364 24.89 -9.26 -40.27
C ASP A 364 23.94 -9.74 -39.16
N ALA A 365 24.46 -9.95 -37.94
CA ALA A 365 23.69 -10.40 -36.77
C ALA A 365 23.26 -9.25 -35.84
N VAL A 366 23.56 -7.99 -36.18
CA VAL A 366 23.23 -6.81 -35.36
C VAL A 366 22.15 -5.96 -36.02
N ASP A 367 21.03 -5.78 -35.34
CA ASP A 367 19.99 -4.80 -35.70
C ASP A 367 20.17 -3.56 -34.80
N VAL A 368 20.34 -2.38 -35.39
CA VAL A 368 20.28 -1.12 -34.61
C VAL A 368 18.84 -0.63 -34.54
N GLU A 369 18.33 -0.47 -33.32
CA GLU A 369 16.94 -0.09 -33.08
C GLU A 369 16.85 1.25 -32.35
N MET A 370 16.06 2.18 -32.89
CA MET A 370 15.89 3.52 -32.35
C MET A 370 14.42 3.85 -32.16
N LEU A 371 14.10 4.76 -31.24
CA LEU A 371 12.73 5.17 -30.96
C LEU A 371 12.22 6.17 -32.00
N LEU A 372 10.95 6.06 -32.40
CA LEU A 372 10.25 7.13 -33.09
C LEU A 372 10.28 8.41 -32.23
N GLY A 373 10.71 9.52 -32.82
CA GLY A 373 10.96 10.78 -32.10
C GLY A 373 12.43 11.07 -31.80
N THR A 374 13.32 10.10 -32.04
CA THR A 374 14.76 10.38 -32.08
C THR A 374 15.07 11.39 -33.19
N ALA A 375 16.06 12.27 -32.98
CA ALA A 375 16.41 13.28 -33.96
C ALA A 375 16.68 12.64 -35.34
N ALA A 376 15.92 13.05 -36.36
CA ALA A 376 15.99 12.46 -37.69
C ALA A 376 17.43 12.48 -38.27
N GLY A 377 18.19 13.55 -37.98
CA GLY A 377 19.60 13.64 -38.36
C GLY A 377 20.49 12.56 -37.73
N HIS A 378 20.21 12.12 -36.50
CA HIS A 378 20.92 11.00 -35.87
C HIS A 378 20.53 9.66 -36.50
N VAL A 379 19.23 9.45 -36.74
CA VAL A 379 18.74 8.23 -37.41
C VAL A 379 19.37 8.10 -38.81
N ASP A 380 19.37 9.17 -39.59
CA ASP A 380 19.94 9.19 -40.94
C ASP A 380 21.45 8.96 -40.93
N ALA A 381 22.19 9.59 -40.00
CA ALA A 381 23.63 9.42 -39.85
C ALA A 381 24.01 7.99 -39.46
N VAL A 382 23.31 7.41 -38.47
CA VAL A 382 23.52 6.02 -38.06
C VAL A 382 23.19 5.07 -39.22
N ARG A 383 22.04 5.25 -39.87
CA ARG A 383 21.61 4.42 -41.02
C ARG A 383 22.62 4.42 -42.16
N ALA A 384 23.31 5.53 -42.41
CA ALA A 384 24.32 5.62 -43.47
C ALA A 384 25.50 4.65 -43.26
N ASP A 385 25.89 4.40 -42.01
CA ASP A 385 26.98 3.47 -41.67
C ASP A 385 26.49 2.04 -41.42
N VAL A 386 25.32 1.85 -40.80
CA VAL A 386 24.80 0.53 -40.42
C VAL A 386 23.93 -0.13 -41.50
N GLY A 387 23.57 0.61 -42.54
CA GLY A 387 22.75 0.16 -43.68
C GLY A 387 21.25 0.11 -43.40
N SER A 388 20.82 -0.45 -42.27
CA SER A 388 19.41 -0.47 -41.87
C SER A 388 19.17 -0.16 -40.40
N VAL A 389 18.13 0.61 -40.11
CA VAL A 389 17.68 0.92 -38.74
C VAL A 389 16.23 0.44 -38.57
N VAL A 390 15.94 -0.12 -37.40
CA VAL A 390 14.56 -0.44 -36.98
C VAL A 390 14.03 0.71 -36.12
N LEU A 391 12.88 1.27 -36.49
CA LEU A 391 12.20 2.31 -35.73
C LEU A 391 11.05 1.72 -34.90
N TYR A 392 11.20 1.75 -33.58
CA TYR A 392 10.14 1.42 -32.65
C TYR A 392 9.05 2.50 -32.71
N THR A 393 7.87 2.10 -33.16
CA THR A 393 6.80 2.97 -33.63
C THR A 393 5.53 2.67 -32.81
N PRO A 394 5.24 3.48 -31.77
CA PRO A 394 4.04 3.32 -30.98
C PRO A 394 2.80 3.71 -31.79
N VAL A 395 1.76 2.87 -31.74
CA VAL A 395 0.52 3.04 -32.48
C VAL A 395 -0.66 3.06 -31.50
N VAL A 396 -1.68 3.90 -31.76
CA VAL A 396 -2.88 4.01 -30.91
C VAL A 396 -4.15 3.80 -31.73
N HIS A 397 -5.07 3.01 -31.20
CA HIS A 397 -6.39 2.84 -31.81
C HIS A 397 -7.24 4.12 -31.66
N PRO A 398 -8.02 4.54 -32.67
CA PRO A 398 -8.85 5.75 -32.61
C PRO A 398 -9.82 5.81 -31.43
N ASP A 399 -10.28 4.64 -30.96
CA ASP A 399 -11.22 4.50 -29.85
C ASP A 399 -10.56 4.71 -28.48
N ASP A 400 -9.22 4.69 -28.39
CA ASP A 400 -8.46 4.80 -27.14
C ASP A 400 -7.48 6.01 -27.17
N PRO A 401 -7.95 7.23 -27.48
CA PRO A 401 -7.07 8.38 -27.66
C PRO A 401 -6.31 8.78 -26.38
N ASP A 402 -6.80 8.39 -25.21
CA ASP A 402 -6.21 8.73 -23.91
C ASP A 402 -4.97 7.91 -23.60
N SER A 403 -4.84 6.70 -24.17
CA SER A 403 -3.64 5.87 -24.02
C SER A 403 -2.42 6.45 -24.74
N ALA A 404 -2.65 7.19 -25.84
CA ALA A 404 -1.61 8.00 -26.47
C ALA A 404 -1.03 9.01 -25.49
N THR A 405 -1.91 9.70 -24.76
CA THR A 405 -1.54 10.72 -23.79
C THR A 405 -0.68 10.15 -22.66
N ALA A 406 -1.04 8.99 -22.10
CA ALA A 406 -0.30 8.36 -21.02
C ALA A 406 1.12 7.92 -21.47
N TYR A 407 1.24 7.33 -22.66
CA TYR A 407 2.54 7.00 -23.24
C TYR A 407 3.40 8.23 -23.50
N LEU A 408 2.79 9.29 -24.06
CA LEU A 408 3.46 10.55 -24.30
C LEU A 408 3.97 11.17 -22.99
N ALA A 409 3.17 11.13 -21.91
CA ALA A 409 3.59 11.56 -20.57
C ALA A 409 4.89 10.87 -20.13
N ARG A 410 4.93 9.55 -20.21
CA ARG A 410 6.09 8.74 -19.83
C ARG A 410 7.31 9.06 -20.69
N ARG A 411 7.12 9.24 -22.01
CA ARG A 411 8.22 9.62 -22.93
C ARG A 411 8.77 11.01 -22.61
N LEU A 412 7.91 11.94 -22.21
CA LEU A 412 8.33 13.27 -21.75
C LEU A 412 9.14 13.19 -20.46
N GLN A 413 8.70 12.39 -19.48
CA GLN A 413 9.42 12.14 -18.25
C GLN A 413 10.81 11.53 -18.51
N GLU A 414 10.90 10.49 -19.36
CA GLU A 414 12.18 9.86 -19.72
C GLU A 414 13.15 10.84 -20.40
N SER A 415 12.62 11.75 -21.23
CA SER A 415 13.42 12.77 -21.92
C SER A 415 13.87 13.90 -21.01
N ALA A 416 13.25 14.05 -19.85
CA ALA A 416 13.51 15.10 -18.88
C ALA A 416 14.46 14.70 -17.76
N ASN A 417 14.76 13.40 -17.63
CA ASN A 417 15.74 12.94 -16.66
C ASN A 417 17.15 13.45 -17.05
N PRO A 418 17.81 14.31 -16.23
CA PRO A 418 19.11 14.89 -16.55
C PRO A 418 20.24 13.85 -16.60
N GLU A 419 20.05 12.69 -15.98
CA GLU A 419 20.96 11.56 -16.11
C GLU A 419 20.76 10.81 -17.43
N GLY A 420 19.60 10.90 -18.08
CA GLY A 420 19.28 10.19 -19.32
C GLY A 420 20.02 10.73 -20.56
N PHE A 421 20.42 9.84 -21.48
CA PHE A 421 21.03 10.26 -22.75
C PHE A 421 20.03 11.01 -23.65
N ALA A 422 18.73 10.72 -23.54
CA ALA A 422 17.68 11.38 -24.31
C ALA A 422 17.67 12.91 -24.12
N ALA A 423 17.92 13.39 -22.90
CA ALA A 423 18.08 14.81 -22.60
C ALA A 423 19.30 15.41 -23.33
N ALA A 424 20.44 14.69 -23.31
CA ALA A 424 21.68 15.12 -23.96
C ALA A 424 21.62 15.06 -25.51
N ALA A 425 20.85 14.12 -26.05
CA ALA A 425 20.81 13.81 -27.48
C ALA A 425 20.36 14.97 -28.37
N SER A 426 19.65 15.97 -27.85
CA SER A 426 19.20 17.11 -28.66
C SER A 426 20.22 18.25 -28.79
N GLU A 427 21.30 18.19 -28.01
CA GLU A 427 22.30 19.27 -27.87
C GLU A 427 23.74 18.79 -28.06
N ILE A 428 23.97 17.48 -28.02
CA ILE A 428 25.29 16.86 -28.15
C ILE A 428 25.99 17.19 -29.48
N ASP A 429 25.25 17.59 -30.53
CA ASP A 429 25.76 18.08 -31.82
C ASP A 429 26.20 19.56 -31.77
N ARG A 430 25.79 20.33 -30.76
CA ARG A 430 25.91 21.80 -30.70
C ARG A 430 26.67 22.32 -29.49
N ASP A 431 26.73 21.54 -28.40
CA ASP A 431 27.40 21.91 -27.16
C ASP A 431 28.51 20.91 -26.85
N ALA A 432 29.76 21.38 -26.91
CA ALA A 432 30.95 20.57 -26.62
C ALA A 432 30.97 20.05 -25.17
N SER A 433 30.41 20.81 -24.21
CA SER A 433 30.38 20.39 -22.81
C SER A 433 29.45 19.19 -22.57
N VAL A 434 28.35 19.11 -23.33
CA VAL A 434 27.42 17.97 -23.30
C VAL A 434 28.10 16.73 -23.88
N PHE A 435 28.81 16.88 -24.99
CA PHE A 435 29.61 15.80 -25.56
C PHE A 435 30.69 15.31 -24.58
N ASP A 436 31.48 16.21 -23.99
CA ASP A 436 32.56 15.85 -23.07
C ASP A 436 32.03 15.11 -21.83
N ARG A 437 30.85 15.51 -21.33
CA ARG A 437 30.17 14.80 -20.22
C ARG A 437 29.76 13.39 -20.58
N GLU A 438 29.04 13.20 -21.70
CA GLU A 438 28.58 11.86 -22.11
C GLU A 438 29.76 10.96 -22.53
N HIS A 439 30.78 11.54 -23.17
CA HIS A 439 32.04 10.86 -23.48
C HIS A 439 32.75 10.40 -22.19
N GLY A 440 32.84 11.27 -21.17
CA GLY A 440 33.39 10.91 -19.86
C GLY A 440 32.62 9.78 -19.17
N ARG A 441 31.28 9.81 -19.22
CA ARG A 441 30.41 8.73 -18.70
C ARG A 441 30.65 7.40 -19.43
N TYR A 442 30.78 7.44 -20.75
CA TYR A 442 31.10 6.26 -21.56
C TYR A 442 32.47 5.68 -21.18
N LEU A 443 33.53 6.50 -21.13
CA LEU A 443 34.87 6.05 -20.75
C LEU A 443 34.91 5.48 -19.34
N ALA A 444 34.18 6.08 -18.39
CA ALA A 444 34.07 5.55 -17.03
C ALA A 444 33.39 4.17 -16.99
N SER A 445 32.42 3.93 -17.88
CA SER A 445 31.75 2.63 -17.99
C SER A 445 32.65 1.57 -18.66
N VAL A 446 33.43 1.96 -19.68
CA VAL A 446 34.44 1.08 -20.30
C VAL A 446 35.54 0.70 -19.30
N ALA A 447 36.03 1.65 -18.51
CA ALA A 447 37.05 1.40 -17.50
C ALA A 447 36.58 0.44 -16.40
N ALA A 448 35.27 0.39 -16.13
CA ALA A 448 34.66 -0.47 -15.12
C ALA A 448 34.36 -1.89 -15.61
N LEU A 449 34.60 -2.24 -16.89
CA LEU A 449 34.24 -3.56 -17.45
C LEU A 449 34.83 -4.74 -16.68
N ASP A 450 36.05 -4.60 -16.17
CA ASP A 450 36.78 -5.65 -15.46
C ASP A 450 36.44 -5.72 -13.95
N GLU A 451 35.56 -4.84 -13.45
CA GLU A 451 35.07 -4.90 -12.06
C GLU A 451 34.27 -6.20 -11.81
N PRO A 452 34.27 -6.75 -10.58
CA PRO A 452 33.48 -7.93 -10.24
C PRO A 452 31.97 -7.70 -10.46
N VAL A 453 31.28 -8.72 -10.96
CA VAL A 453 29.85 -8.67 -11.26
C VAL A 453 29.10 -9.63 -10.36
N VAL A 454 28.06 -9.14 -9.69
CA VAL A 454 27.11 -9.99 -8.98
C VAL A 454 26.11 -10.59 -9.96
N PRO A 455 25.81 -11.91 -9.90
CA PRO A 455 24.86 -12.53 -10.83
C PRO A 455 23.41 -12.06 -10.64
N THR A 456 23.02 -11.77 -9.39
CA THR A 456 21.68 -11.33 -9.01
C THR A 456 21.73 -10.56 -7.70
N HIS A 457 20.79 -9.61 -7.52
CA HIS A 457 20.54 -8.99 -6.23
C HIS A 457 19.45 -9.71 -5.41
N ARG A 458 18.54 -10.43 -6.07
CA ARG A 458 17.43 -11.14 -5.40
C ARG A 458 17.88 -12.54 -4.96
N THR A 459 18.49 -12.64 -3.78
CA THR A 459 19.15 -13.86 -3.28
C THR A 459 18.36 -14.63 -2.22
N GLN A 460 17.10 -14.27 -1.96
CA GLN A 460 16.29 -14.94 -0.93
C GLN A 460 16.03 -16.40 -1.35
N ASP A 461 16.22 -17.34 -0.41
CA ASP A 461 16.01 -18.76 -0.65
C ASP A 461 15.36 -19.39 0.59
N ARG A 462 14.05 -19.59 0.54
CA ARG A 462 13.26 -20.17 1.63
C ARG A 462 13.52 -21.65 1.89
N HIS A 463 14.30 -22.34 1.05
CA HIS A 463 14.77 -23.71 1.35
C HIS A 463 15.94 -23.76 2.33
N ARG A 464 16.68 -22.64 2.46
CA ARG A 464 17.83 -22.58 3.35
C ARG A 464 17.36 -22.42 4.78
N ALA A 465 17.95 -23.21 5.69
CA ALA A 465 17.78 -23.01 7.11
C ALA A 465 18.21 -21.58 7.49
N LEU A 466 17.45 -20.96 8.38
CA LEU A 466 17.84 -19.70 8.99
C LEU A 466 19.11 -19.93 9.83
N GLY A 467 19.95 -18.90 9.93
CA GLY A 467 21.08 -18.92 10.86
C GLY A 467 20.61 -18.79 12.32
N GLU A 468 21.55 -18.60 13.24
CA GLU A 468 21.23 -18.38 14.66
C GLU A 468 20.28 -17.18 14.88
N PRO A 469 19.43 -17.21 15.92
CA PRO A 469 18.55 -16.09 16.26
C PRO A 469 19.34 -14.82 16.57
N VAL A 470 18.82 -13.68 16.10
CA VAL A 470 19.43 -12.36 16.30
C VAL A 470 18.52 -11.52 17.20
N LEU A 471 19.01 -11.19 18.39
CA LEU A 471 18.36 -10.21 19.27
C LEU A 471 18.45 -8.81 18.64
N ARG A 472 17.34 -8.08 18.62
CA ARG A 472 17.24 -6.82 17.88
C ARG A 472 17.20 -5.63 18.82
N ASP A 473 18.05 -4.64 18.55
CA ASP A 473 18.03 -3.35 19.27
C ASP A 473 16.83 -2.48 18.87
N ALA A 474 16.35 -2.62 17.64
CA ALA A 474 15.24 -1.85 17.08
C ALA A 474 14.38 -2.69 16.14
N PHE A 475 13.09 -2.34 16.08
CA PHE A 475 12.14 -2.98 15.17
C PHE A 475 12.46 -2.65 13.71
N ARG A 476 12.40 -3.68 12.85
CA ARG A 476 12.44 -3.58 11.38
C ARG A 476 11.51 -4.64 10.81
N ASN A 477 10.71 -4.26 9.81
CA ASN A 477 9.82 -5.20 9.14
C ASN A 477 10.61 -6.35 8.51
N ALA A 478 10.13 -7.58 8.68
CA ALA A 478 10.61 -8.74 7.96
C ALA A 478 10.13 -8.68 6.49
N PRO A 479 10.97 -9.11 5.53
CA PRO A 479 10.55 -9.17 4.13
C PRO A 479 9.65 -10.39 3.88
N ASP A 480 8.59 -10.19 3.11
CA ASP A 480 7.77 -11.27 2.56
C ASP A 480 8.59 -12.19 1.65
N THR A 481 8.04 -13.36 1.33
CA THR A 481 8.66 -14.26 0.35
C THR A 481 8.59 -13.65 -1.04
N ASP A 482 9.74 -13.47 -1.68
CA ASP A 482 9.89 -12.88 -3.00
C ASP A 482 9.54 -13.90 -4.11
N PRO A 483 8.42 -13.73 -4.84
CA PRO A 483 8.00 -14.66 -5.88
C PRO A 483 8.81 -14.49 -7.18
N SER A 484 9.60 -13.42 -7.33
CA SER A 484 10.49 -13.26 -8.49
C SER A 484 11.62 -14.28 -8.48
N VAL A 485 11.96 -14.85 -7.31
CA VAL A 485 13.01 -15.86 -7.16
C VAL A 485 12.49 -17.28 -7.41
N ALA A 486 13.12 -17.99 -8.35
CA ALA A 486 12.72 -19.35 -8.72
C ALA A 486 12.75 -20.36 -7.56
N ALA A 487 13.75 -20.27 -6.67
CA ALA A 487 13.86 -21.14 -5.49
C ALA A 487 12.64 -20.99 -4.56
N ASN A 488 12.19 -19.76 -4.34
CA ASN A 488 11.02 -19.46 -3.52
C ASN A 488 9.72 -19.95 -4.16
N ARG A 489 9.55 -19.82 -5.49
CA ARG A 489 8.39 -20.41 -6.18
C ARG A 489 8.37 -21.93 -6.07
N SER A 490 9.53 -22.58 -6.20
CA SER A 490 9.62 -24.03 -5.98
C SER A 490 9.25 -24.42 -4.55
N TRP A 491 9.76 -23.69 -3.55
CA TRP A 491 9.42 -23.89 -2.14
C TRP A 491 7.93 -23.73 -1.89
N ALA A 492 7.31 -22.69 -2.46
CA ALA A 492 5.87 -22.45 -2.36
C ALA A 492 5.07 -23.62 -2.93
N LEU A 493 5.44 -24.14 -4.10
CA LEU A 493 4.79 -25.32 -4.69
C LEU A 493 4.94 -26.57 -3.80
N ASP A 494 6.07 -26.76 -3.15
CA ASP A 494 6.26 -27.86 -2.19
C ASP A 494 5.34 -27.75 -0.97
N VAL A 495 5.09 -26.53 -0.48
CA VAL A 495 4.12 -26.26 0.57
C VAL A 495 2.69 -26.56 0.08
N LEU A 496 2.29 -26.02 -1.07
CA LEU A 496 0.95 -26.18 -1.62
C LEU A 496 0.58 -27.65 -1.90
N ARG A 497 1.55 -28.49 -2.30
CA ARG A 497 1.33 -29.94 -2.49
C ARG A 497 0.92 -30.67 -1.21
N ARG A 498 1.25 -30.14 -0.03
CA ARG A 498 0.93 -30.74 1.28
C ARG A 498 -0.43 -30.30 1.81
N VAL A 499 -0.90 -29.12 1.41
CA VAL A 499 -2.13 -28.46 1.87
C VAL A 499 -3.37 -29.38 1.90
N PRO A 500 -3.71 -30.15 0.84
CA PRO A 500 -4.93 -30.98 0.84
C PRO A 500 -4.92 -32.12 1.87
N ARG A 501 -3.75 -32.52 2.37
CA ARG A 501 -3.57 -33.65 3.30
C ARG A 501 -3.03 -33.22 4.66
N SER A 502 -2.84 -31.92 4.88
CA SER A 502 -2.22 -31.43 6.10
C SER A 502 -3.01 -31.83 7.33
N GLN A 503 -2.30 -32.32 8.35
CA GLN A 503 -2.83 -32.63 9.69
C GLN A 503 -2.08 -31.86 10.77
N LEU A 504 -1.32 -30.84 10.39
CA LEU A 504 -0.61 -29.96 11.33
C LEU A 504 -1.61 -29.35 12.32
N GLY A 505 -1.20 -29.24 13.59
CA GLY A 505 -2.03 -28.77 14.70
C GLY A 505 -3.15 -29.74 15.15
N ALA A 506 -3.49 -30.78 14.40
CA ALA A 506 -4.64 -31.64 14.70
C ALA A 506 -4.48 -32.48 15.97
N GLN A 507 -3.26 -32.91 16.31
CA GLN A 507 -2.98 -33.62 17.56
C GLN A 507 -3.01 -32.66 18.75
N THR A 508 -2.35 -31.52 18.61
CA THR A 508 -2.25 -30.47 19.62
C THR A 508 -3.63 -29.96 20.04
N ILE A 509 -4.50 -29.62 19.08
CA ILE A 509 -5.85 -29.16 19.41
C ILE A 509 -6.70 -30.24 20.11
N ARG A 510 -6.57 -31.51 19.72
CA ARG A 510 -7.25 -32.62 20.40
C ARG A 510 -6.79 -32.75 21.86
N GLY A 511 -5.50 -32.56 22.12
CA GLY A 511 -4.95 -32.53 23.47
C GLY A 511 -5.38 -31.32 24.30
N ALA A 512 -5.70 -30.21 23.64
CA ALA A 512 -6.17 -28.97 24.27
C ALA A 512 -7.68 -28.96 24.60
N ARG A 513 -8.41 -30.03 24.27
CA ARG A 513 -9.84 -30.14 24.59
C ARG A 513 -10.08 -30.12 26.09
N VAL A 514 -10.94 -29.21 26.52
CA VAL A 514 -11.39 -29.12 27.90
C VAL A 514 -12.83 -29.58 27.97
N THR A 515 -13.09 -30.59 28.80
CA THR A 515 -14.41 -31.26 28.85
C THR A 515 -15.23 -30.94 30.09
N ASP A 516 -14.62 -30.36 31.12
CA ASP A 516 -15.30 -30.04 32.37
C ASP A 516 -14.74 -28.77 33.06
N ARG A 517 -15.56 -28.21 33.95
CA ARG A 517 -15.25 -26.97 34.68
C ARG A 517 -14.05 -27.10 35.62
N SER A 518 -13.79 -28.28 36.19
CA SER A 518 -12.67 -28.49 37.11
C SER A 518 -11.32 -28.45 36.39
N GLN A 519 -11.28 -28.95 35.16
CA GLN A 519 -10.12 -28.83 34.28
C GLN A 519 -9.89 -27.37 33.89
N LEU A 520 -10.94 -26.65 33.51
CA LEU A 520 -10.86 -25.23 33.18
C LEU A 520 -10.33 -24.40 34.37
N GLU A 521 -10.86 -24.59 35.57
CA GLU A 521 -10.40 -23.93 36.79
C GLU A 521 -8.89 -24.14 37.04
N ARG A 522 -8.42 -25.38 36.93
CA ARG A 522 -6.99 -25.71 37.10
C ARG A 522 -6.11 -25.09 36.02
N ILE A 523 -6.59 -24.98 34.79
CA ILE A 523 -5.86 -24.31 33.70
C ILE A 523 -5.75 -22.83 34.03
N THR A 524 -6.89 -22.17 34.24
CA THR A 524 -6.98 -20.73 34.53
C THR A 524 -6.14 -20.32 35.74
N ALA A 525 -6.25 -21.05 36.87
CA ALA A 525 -5.51 -20.74 38.08
C ALA A 525 -3.99 -20.91 37.91
N ARG A 526 -3.54 -21.99 37.24
CA ARG A 526 -2.11 -22.22 36.99
C ARG A 526 -1.53 -21.16 36.05
N THR A 527 -2.24 -20.80 34.99
CA THR A 527 -1.78 -19.78 34.04
C THR A 527 -1.71 -18.41 34.70
N ALA A 528 -2.71 -18.04 35.51
CA ALA A 528 -2.68 -16.80 36.26
C ALA A 528 -1.48 -16.72 37.22
N GLN A 529 -1.16 -17.83 37.91
CA GLN A 529 0.00 -17.89 38.80
C GLN A 529 1.34 -17.82 38.04
N ALA A 530 1.43 -18.45 36.87
CA ALA A 530 2.59 -18.32 35.99
C ALA A 530 2.75 -16.87 35.48
N GLY A 531 1.65 -16.21 35.12
CA GLY A 531 1.62 -14.80 34.74
C GLY A 531 2.09 -13.87 35.83
N VAL A 532 1.73 -14.12 37.10
CA VAL A 532 2.29 -13.36 38.25
C VAL A 532 3.82 -13.47 38.30
N ASN A 533 4.38 -14.66 38.06
CA ASN A 533 5.83 -14.87 38.09
C ASN A 533 6.52 -14.24 36.87
N TRP A 534 5.88 -14.31 35.70
CA TRP A 534 6.36 -13.71 34.45
C TRP A 534 6.33 -12.19 34.49
N GLY A 535 5.26 -11.58 35.01
CA GLY A 535 5.13 -10.14 35.18
C GLY A 535 6.18 -9.51 36.11
N ARG A 536 6.83 -10.32 36.97
CA ARG A 536 7.94 -9.90 37.84
C ARG A 536 9.30 -9.93 37.16
N GLN A 537 9.44 -10.60 36.02
CA GLN A 537 10.68 -10.59 35.25
C GLN A 537 10.94 -9.20 34.67
N ASP A 538 12.20 -8.90 34.38
CA ASP A 538 12.57 -7.64 33.75
C ASP A 538 11.91 -7.53 32.36
N PRO A 539 11.39 -6.35 31.96
CA PRO A 539 10.82 -6.18 30.63
C PRO A 539 11.80 -6.50 29.49
N GLY A 540 13.11 -6.36 29.71
CA GLY A 540 14.16 -6.76 28.79
C GLY A 540 14.21 -8.27 28.55
N ASP A 541 14.16 -9.08 29.61
CA ASP A 541 14.12 -10.54 29.51
C ASP A 541 12.88 -11.01 28.72
N ARG A 542 11.75 -10.34 28.93
CA ARG A 542 10.52 -10.61 28.15
C ARG A 542 10.70 -10.27 26.68
N ALA A 543 11.39 -9.19 26.37
CA ALA A 543 11.68 -8.78 25.00
C ALA A 543 12.62 -9.74 24.28
N GLU A 544 13.63 -10.28 24.97
CA GLU A 544 14.52 -11.29 24.41
C GLU A 544 13.75 -12.55 23.99
N LEU A 545 12.83 -13.05 24.82
CA LEU A 545 11.97 -14.18 24.46
C LEU A 545 11.12 -13.88 23.21
N LEU A 546 10.60 -12.66 23.07
CA LEU A 546 9.84 -12.25 21.89
C LEU A 546 10.70 -12.20 20.62
N ASP A 547 11.96 -11.79 20.72
CA ASP A 547 12.90 -11.84 19.59
C ASP A 547 13.20 -13.30 19.18
N LEU A 548 13.33 -14.23 20.14
CA LEU A 548 13.48 -15.67 19.87
C LEU A 548 12.23 -16.26 19.21
N ILE A 549 11.04 -15.85 19.66
CA ILE A 549 9.77 -16.24 19.03
C ILE A 549 9.71 -15.76 17.57
N GLY A 550 10.14 -14.52 17.29
CA GLY A 550 10.20 -14.01 15.92
C GLY A 550 11.06 -14.89 14.99
N HIS A 551 12.17 -15.43 15.52
CA HIS A 551 13.01 -16.36 14.79
C HIS A 551 12.33 -17.74 14.56
N GLU A 552 11.65 -18.28 15.56
CA GLU A 552 10.96 -19.57 15.43
C GLU A 552 9.74 -19.49 14.49
N LEU A 553 9.00 -18.38 14.51
CA LEU A 553 7.93 -18.11 13.54
C LEU A 553 8.45 -18.11 12.10
N GLU A 554 9.62 -17.50 11.85
CA GLU A 554 10.26 -17.49 10.54
C GLU A 554 10.74 -18.90 10.13
N THR A 555 11.29 -19.66 11.08
CA THR A 555 11.72 -21.06 10.88
C THR A 555 10.55 -21.96 10.49
N ARG A 556 9.38 -21.72 11.09
CA ARG A 556 8.16 -22.50 10.89
C ARG A 556 7.21 -21.89 9.86
N ARG A 557 7.67 -20.91 9.08
CA ARG A 557 6.88 -20.21 8.04
C ARG A 557 6.17 -21.17 7.09
N ALA A 558 6.87 -22.20 6.61
CA ALA A 558 6.29 -23.20 5.70
C ALA A 558 5.09 -23.95 6.32
N ASP A 559 5.21 -24.35 7.59
CA ASP A 559 4.18 -25.09 8.32
C ASP A 559 2.97 -24.21 8.62
N LEU A 560 3.22 -22.95 9.01
CA LEU A 560 2.18 -21.95 9.27
C LEU A 560 1.38 -21.62 8.00
N ILE A 561 2.06 -21.47 6.85
CA ILE A 561 1.39 -21.29 5.56
C ILE A 561 0.56 -22.53 5.21
N GLU A 562 1.12 -23.72 5.37
CA GLU A 562 0.46 -24.99 5.04
C GLU A 562 -0.85 -25.17 5.83
N VAL A 563 -0.81 -25.01 7.16
CA VAL A 563 -2.00 -25.20 8.00
C VAL A 563 -3.06 -24.15 7.72
N THR A 564 -2.63 -22.89 7.51
CA THR A 564 -3.54 -21.76 7.24
C THR A 564 -4.28 -21.98 5.93
N ALA A 565 -3.53 -22.28 4.85
CA ALA A 565 -4.12 -22.60 3.55
C ALA A 565 -5.05 -23.83 3.63
N SER A 566 -4.64 -24.88 4.34
CA SER A 566 -5.41 -26.12 4.49
C SER A 566 -6.72 -25.93 5.26
N GLU A 567 -6.70 -25.11 6.29
CA GLU A 567 -7.82 -24.97 7.21
C GLU A 567 -8.82 -23.89 6.76
N THR A 568 -8.32 -22.68 6.45
CA THR A 568 -9.20 -21.55 6.12
C THR A 568 -9.40 -21.35 4.63
N GLY A 569 -8.48 -21.87 3.81
CA GLY A 569 -8.48 -21.67 2.36
C GLY A 569 -7.72 -20.43 1.89
N ALA A 570 -6.98 -19.76 2.78
CA ALA A 570 -6.15 -18.61 2.39
C ALA A 570 -5.20 -19.00 1.24
N THR A 571 -5.06 -18.11 0.25
CA THR A 571 -4.06 -18.29 -0.81
C THR A 571 -2.64 -18.24 -0.22
N PHE A 572 -1.66 -18.73 -0.98
CA PHE A 572 -0.26 -18.69 -0.54
C PHE A 572 0.20 -17.28 -0.13
N ALA A 573 -0.09 -16.28 -0.97
CA ALA A 573 0.31 -14.90 -0.72
C ALA A 573 -0.31 -14.33 0.57
N GLU A 574 -1.57 -14.65 0.83
CA GLU A 574 -2.29 -14.20 2.02
C GLU A 574 -1.71 -14.85 3.28
N ALA A 575 -1.47 -16.17 3.24
CA ALA A 575 -0.89 -16.90 4.37
C ALA A 575 0.57 -16.49 4.65
N ASP A 576 1.39 -16.24 3.61
CA ASP A 576 2.77 -15.76 3.78
C ASP A 576 2.81 -14.38 4.45
N ALA A 577 1.94 -13.46 4.02
CA ALA A 577 1.81 -12.14 4.62
C ALA A 577 1.37 -12.21 6.11
N GLU A 578 0.51 -13.17 6.47
CA GLU A 578 0.14 -13.38 7.88
C GLU A 578 1.31 -13.84 8.74
N VAL A 579 2.17 -14.73 8.22
CA VAL A 579 3.38 -15.13 8.95
C VAL A 579 4.32 -13.93 9.14
N THR A 580 4.53 -13.12 8.10
CA THR A 580 5.33 -11.89 8.22
C THR A 580 4.76 -10.95 9.27
N ALA A 581 3.44 -10.74 9.30
CA ALA A 581 2.79 -9.92 10.32
C ALA A 581 2.96 -10.48 11.74
N ALA A 582 2.98 -11.80 11.92
CA ALA A 582 3.26 -12.43 13.21
C ALA A 582 4.71 -12.23 13.66
N VAL A 583 5.68 -12.39 12.74
CA VAL A 583 7.11 -12.12 12.99
C VAL A 583 7.32 -10.65 13.37
N ASP A 584 6.70 -9.74 12.62
CA ASP A 584 6.77 -8.32 12.90
C ASP A 584 6.15 -7.97 14.25
N ALA A 585 5.01 -8.57 14.60
CA ALA A 585 4.39 -8.37 15.91
C ALA A 585 5.32 -8.79 17.06
N ALA A 586 6.05 -9.89 16.91
CA ALA A 586 7.00 -10.35 17.92
C ALA A 586 8.09 -9.30 18.19
N HIS A 587 8.77 -8.84 17.14
CA HIS A 587 9.83 -7.84 17.27
C HIS A 587 9.28 -6.45 17.67
N ARG A 588 8.09 -6.08 17.20
CA ARG A 588 7.46 -4.80 17.54
C ARG A 588 7.12 -4.74 19.03
N TYR A 589 6.58 -5.84 19.57
CA TYR A 589 6.20 -5.91 20.98
C TYR A 589 7.39 -6.22 21.90
N ALA A 590 8.47 -6.80 21.40
CA ALA A 590 9.77 -6.81 22.10
C ALA A 590 10.24 -5.38 22.38
N GLU A 591 10.24 -4.51 21.37
CA GLU A 591 10.56 -3.09 21.57
C GLU A 591 9.58 -2.41 22.55
N SER A 592 8.27 -2.64 22.40
CA SER A 592 7.26 -2.06 23.30
C SER A 592 7.43 -2.52 24.75
N ALA A 593 7.83 -3.78 24.99
CA ALA A 593 8.08 -4.32 26.32
C ALA A 593 9.22 -3.56 27.02
N ARG A 594 10.34 -3.35 26.32
CA ARG A 594 11.50 -2.60 26.86
C ARG A 594 11.10 -1.19 27.30
N ARG A 595 10.23 -0.53 26.53
CA ARG A 595 9.74 0.83 26.82
C ARG A 595 8.81 0.95 28.04
N LEU A 596 8.28 -0.16 28.57
CA LEU A 596 7.43 -0.11 29.78
C LEU A 596 8.18 0.41 31.01
N GLY A 597 9.48 0.11 31.11
CA GLY A 597 10.32 0.56 32.23
C GLY A 597 10.71 2.04 32.16
N ASP A 598 10.59 2.67 30.99
CA ASP A 598 11.05 4.04 30.76
C ASP A 598 10.06 5.11 31.27
N VAL A 599 8.80 4.71 31.53
CA VAL A 599 7.72 5.63 31.91
C VAL A 599 7.95 6.16 33.33
N GLN A 600 8.27 7.45 33.43
CA GLN A 600 8.53 8.13 34.70
C GLN A 600 7.22 8.57 35.37
N GLY A 601 7.17 8.51 36.70
CA GLY A 601 6.02 8.98 37.50
C GLY A 601 4.83 8.00 37.56
N ALA A 602 4.94 6.85 36.89
CA ALA A 602 3.98 5.77 36.98
C ALA A 602 4.71 4.42 36.91
N ARG A 603 4.14 3.39 37.53
CA ARG A 603 4.65 2.02 37.48
C ARG A 603 3.65 1.14 36.76
N PHE A 604 4.14 0.38 35.78
CA PHE A 604 3.32 -0.60 35.08
C PHE A 604 3.01 -1.81 35.97
N VAL A 605 1.75 -2.22 35.98
CA VAL A 605 1.24 -3.40 36.70
C VAL A 605 0.72 -4.40 35.66
N PRO A 606 1.48 -5.50 35.43
CA PRO A 606 1.07 -6.55 34.50
C PRO A 606 -0.25 -7.22 34.89
N PRO A 607 -1.11 -7.57 33.92
CA PRO A 607 -2.28 -8.41 34.19
C PRO A 607 -1.84 -9.85 34.46
N ARG A 608 -2.45 -10.53 35.44
CA ARG A 608 -2.06 -11.91 35.81
C ARG A 608 -2.42 -12.91 34.71
N LEU A 609 -3.57 -12.71 34.09
CA LEU A 609 -4.08 -13.57 33.03
C LEU A 609 -4.81 -12.75 31.97
N THR A 610 -4.43 -12.99 30.71
CA THR A 610 -5.10 -12.45 29.53
C THR A 610 -5.68 -13.60 28.70
N VAL A 611 -6.95 -13.48 28.29
CA VAL A 611 -7.58 -14.41 27.36
C VAL A 611 -7.58 -13.79 25.97
N VAL A 612 -7.06 -14.52 24.98
CA VAL A 612 -7.00 -14.09 23.58
C VAL A 612 -8.03 -14.89 22.79
N VAL A 613 -8.97 -14.17 22.17
CA VAL A 613 -10.07 -14.71 21.35
C VAL A 613 -9.94 -14.12 19.93
N PRO A 614 -9.15 -14.76 19.05
CA PRO A 614 -8.89 -14.30 17.68
C PRO A 614 -10.07 -14.61 16.73
N PRO A 615 -10.09 -14.02 15.51
CA PRO A 615 -11.08 -14.30 14.50
C PRO A 615 -10.70 -15.55 13.68
N GLN A 616 -11.57 -15.97 12.76
CA GLN A 616 -11.27 -17.03 11.80
C GLN A 616 -10.52 -16.55 10.54
N SER A 617 -10.66 -15.27 10.18
CA SER A 617 -10.20 -14.72 8.89
C SER A 617 -8.69 -14.44 8.82
N SER A 618 -8.04 -14.29 9.98
CA SER A 618 -6.58 -14.18 10.09
C SER A 618 -6.09 -15.08 11.23
N PRO A 619 -5.94 -16.40 10.96
CA PRO A 619 -5.76 -17.41 11.99
C PRO A 619 -4.34 -17.53 12.54
N VAL A 620 -3.37 -16.76 12.00
CA VAL A 620 -1.99 -16.72 12.49
C VAL A 620 -1.62 -15.32 12.98
N ALA A 621 -1.78 -14.28 12.16
CA ALA A 621 -1.27 -12.95 12.49
C ALA A 621 -1.97 -12.33 13.72
N VAL A 622 -3.31 -12.36 13.75
CA VAL A 622 -4.09 -11.80 14.87
C VAL A 622 -3.91 -12.58 16.18
N PRO A 623 -3.99 -13.92 16.23
CA PRO A 623 -3.71 -14.64 17.47
C PRO A 623 -2.27 -14.47 17.94
N ALA A 624 -1.29 -14.48 17.03
CA ALA A 624 0.09 -14.17 17.39
C ALA A 624 0.19 -12.76 17.99
N GLY A 625 -0.38 -11.75 17.32
CA GLY A 625 -0.39 -10.38 17.81
C GLY A 625 -0.99 -10.24 19.22
N GLY A 626 -2.13 -10.89 19.48
CA GLY A 626 -2.77 -10.87 20.80
C GLY A 626 -1.95 -11.58 21.89
N VAL A 627 -1.45 -12.79 21.59
CA VAL A 627 -0.63 -13.57 22.54
C VAL A 627 0.68 -12.86 22.84
N LEU A 628 1.38 -12.38 21.81
CA LEU A 628 2.68 -11.72 21.93
C LEU A 628 2.56 -10.39 22.67
N ALA A 629 1.51 -9.60 22.41
CA ALA A 629 1.26 -8.37 23.16
C ALA A 629 0.96 -8.66 24.64
N ALA A 630 0.22 -9.72 24.95
CA ALA A 630 -0.07 -10.12 26.33
C ALA A 630 1.20 -10.62 27.06
N LEU A 631 2.05 -11.41 26.40
CA LEU A 631 3.34 -11.84 26.93
C LEU A 631 4.28 -10.64 27.15
N ALA A 632 4.33 -9.70 26.22
CA ALA A 632 5.09 -8.45 26.32
C ALA A 632 4.66 -7.61 27.53
N ALA A 633 3.34 -7.53 27.76
CA ALA A 633 2.73 -6.90 28.94
C ALA A 633 2.94 -7.70 30.23
N GLY A 634 3.62 -8.85 30.21
CA GLY A 634 3.92 -9.65 31.39
C GLY A 634 2.78 -10.54 31.88
N SER A 635 1.84 -10.92 31.00
CA SER A 635 0.70 -11.76 31.35
C SER A 635 0.93 -13.25 31.10
N GLY A 636 0.25 -14.09 31.88
CA GLY A 636 -0.06 -15.45 31.45
C GLY A 636 -1.19 -15.41 30.42
N VAL A 637 -1.21 -16.36 29.48
CA VAL A 637 -2.09 -16.30 28.32
C VAL A 637 -2.89 -17.59 28.16
N VAL A 638 -4.21 -17.43 27.97
CA VAL A 638 -5.08 -18.50 27.45
C VAL A 638 -5.51 -18.12 26.03
N LEU A 639 -5.10 -18.93 25.06
CA LEU A 639 -5.50 -18.80 23.66
C LEU A 639 -6.72 -19.70 23.40
N LYS A 640 -7.86 -19.09 23.05
CA LYS A 640 -9.07 -19.79 22.60
C LYS A 640 -9.32 -19.49 21.11
N PRO A 641 -8.76 -20.28 20.17
CA PRO A 641 -8.91 -20.03 18.74
C PRO A 641 -10.37 -20.18 18.27
N ALA A 642 -10.70 -19.55 17.14
CA ALA A 642 -12.00 -19.72 16.50
C ALA A 642 -12.21 -21.17 16.05
N PRO A 643 -13.45 -21.72 16.08
CA PRO A 643 -13.73 -23.11 15.70
C PRO A 643 -13.24 -23.53 14.32
N GLN A 644 -13.24 -22.59 13.38
CA GLN A 644 -12.86 -22.79 11.99
C GLN A 644 -11.35 -22.70 11.76
N ALA A 645 -10.58 -22.27 12.77
CA ALA A 645 -9.15 -21.98 12.68
C ALA A 645 -8.34 -22.64 13.82
N ARG A 646 -8.86 -23.74 14.39
CA ARG A 646 -8.29 -24.33 15.61
C ARG A 646 -6.93 -24.96 15.38
N ARG A 647 -6.68 -25.58 14.23
CA ARG A 647 -5.38 -26.19 13.91
C ARG A 647 -4.30 -25.14 13.71
N SER A 648 -4.63 -24.03 13.08
CA SER A 648 -3.72 -22.90 12.90
C SER A 648 -3.31 -22.29 14.24
N GLY A 649 -4.29 -22.05 15.14
CA GLY A 649 -4.01 -21.61 16.51
C GLY A 649 -3.22 -22.64 17.33
N ALA A 650 -3.42 -23.93 17.08
CA ALA A 650 -2.67 -24.99 17.75
C ALA A 650 -1.22 -25.08 17.28
N LEU A 651 -0.98 -24.99 15.96
CA LEU A 651 0.38 -24.95 15.43
C LEU A 651 1.11 -23.69 15.92
N LEU A 652 0.44 -22.53 15.95
CA LEU A 652 1.02 -21.33 16.54
C LEU A 652 1.44 -21.57 18.00
N ALA A 653 0.62 -22.23 18.82
CA ALA A 653 1.00 -22.57 20.19
C ALA A 653 2.22 -23.50 20.25
N ASP A 654 2.30 -24.50 19.36
CA ASP A 654 3.48 -25.38 19.25
C ASP A 654 4.74 -24.58 18.93
N VAL A 655 4.69 -23.67 17.94
CA VAL A 655 5.80 -22.77 17.57
C VAL A 655 6.24 -21.91 18.76
N LEU A 656 5.29 -21.37 19.53
CA LEU A 656 5.60 -20.56 20.71
C LEU A 656 6.25 -21.39 21.83
N TRP A 657 5.80 -22.63 22.05
CA TRP A 657 6.41 -23.51 23.04
C TRP A 657 7.81 -23.97 22.61
N ASP A 658 8.00 -24.27 21.33
CA ASP A 658 9.30 -24.62 20.74
C ASP A 658 10.30 -23.44 20.88
N ALA A 659 9.83 -22.20 20.75
CA ALA A 659 10.61 -20.99 20.99
C ALA A 659 11.01 -20.74 22.46
N GLY A 660 10.49 -21.55 23.39
CA GLY A 660 10.81 -21.46 24.82
C GLY A 660 9.72 -20.86 25.71
N VAL A 661 8.52 -20.56 25.19
CA VAL A 661 7.40 -20.15 26.05
C VAL A 661 6.98 -21.33 26.94
N PRO A 662 6.98 -21.20 28.28
CA PRO A 662 6.57 -22.31 29.13
C PRO A 662 5.10 -22.67 28.91
N HIS A 663 4.76 -23.96 28.85
CA HIS A 663 3.36 -24.40 28.80
C HIS A 663 2.54 -23.83 29.96
N SER A 664 3.10 -23.66 31.15
CA SER A 664 2.39 -23.05 32.27
C SER A 664 2.02 -21.58 32.03
N LEU A 665 2.74 -20.88 31.14
CA LEU A 665 2.53 -19.47 30.83
C LEU A 665 1.57 -19.28 29.66
N LEU A 666 1.61 -20.16 28.65
CA LEU A 666 0.68 -20.17 27.51
C LEU A 666 -0.11 -21.48 27.47
N GLN A 667 -1.43 -21.37 27.62
CA GLN A 667 -2.37 -22.49 27.49
C GLN A 667 -3.24 -22.32 26.25
N LEU A 668 -3.23 -23.33 25.37
CA LEU A 668 -4.23 -23.47 24.31
C LEU A 668 -5.45 -24.19 24.88
N VAL A 669 -6.66 -23.68 24.60
CA VAL A 669 -7.90 -24.35 25.02
C VAL A 669 -8.84 -24.52 23.84
N ASP A 670 -9.35 -25.74 23.68
CA ASP A 670 -10.52 -26.02 22.84
C ASP A 670 -11.75 -26.21 23.74
N LEU A 671 -12.75 -25.35 23.57
CA LEU A 671 -13.95 -25.28 24.39
C LEU A 671 -15.19 -25.33 23.49
N ASP A 672 -16.24 -26.01 23.95
CA ASP A 672 -17.58 -25.78 23.40
C ASP A 672 -18.03 -24.37 23.78
N GLU A 673 -18.69 -23.68 22.84
CA GLU A 673 -18.93 -22.24 22.91
C GLU A 673 -20.01 -21.81 23.92
N ASP A 674 -20.65 -22.77 24.58
CA ASP A 674 -21.77 -22.53 25.47
C ASP A 674 -21.31 -22.28 26.92
N GLU A 675 -21.32 -23.29 27.77
CA GLU A 675 -21.13 -23.10 29.22
C GLU A 675 -19.67 -22.82 29.62
N LEU A 676 -18.72 -23.63 29.14
CA LEU A 676 -17.32 -23.49 29.54
C LEU A 676 -16.65 -22.24 28.93
N GLY A 677 -17.06 -21.85 27.72
CA GLY A 677 -16.65 -20.59 27.12
C GLY A 677 -17.08 -19.40 27.98
N ARG A 678 -18.35 -19.36 28.39
CA ARG A 678 -18.87 -18.34 29.30
C ARG A 678 -18.15 -18.34 30.66
N ASP A 679 -17.91 -19.52 31.22
CA ASP A 679 -17.20 -19.67 32.49
C ASP A 679 -15.77 -19.10 32.42
N LEU A 680 -15.04 -19.32 31.32
CA LEU A 680 -13.71 -18.75 31.12
C LEU A 680 -13.75 -17.21 31.02
N ILE A 681 -14.64 -16.67 30.18
CA ILE A 681 -14.75 -15.22 29.95
C ILE A 681 -15.18 -14.49 31.23
N GLY A 682 -16.12 -15.07 31.99
CA GLY A 682 -16.59 -14.52 33.25
C GLY A 682 -15.67 -14.75 34.45
N HIS A 683 -14.56 -15.46 34.29
CA HIS A 683 -13.74 -15.93 35.40
C HIS A 683 -13.04 -14.78 36.16
N PRO A 684 -13.09 -14.74 37.51
CA PRO A 684 -12.51 -13.63 38.30
C PRO A 684 -10.99 -13.46 38.17
N ALA A 685 -10.26 -14.53 37.83
CA ALA A 685 -8.82 -14.46 37.60
C ALA A 685 -8.42 -13.87 36.24
N VAL A 686 -9.37 -13.70 35.30
CA VAL A 686 -9.11 -13.07 34.01
C VAL A 686 -9.08 -11.55 34.19
N ASP A 687 -7.89 -10.97 34.00
CA ASP A 687 -7.66 -9.53 34.20
C ASP A 687 -7.81 -8.74 32.89
N ARG A 688 -7.74 -9.41 31.74
CA ARG A 688 -7.85 -8.80 30.41
C ARG A 688 -8.40 -9.79 29.39
N ILE A 689 -9.20 -9.30 28.45
CA ILE A 689 -9.58 -10.04 27.25
C ILE A 689 -9.20 -9.22 26.01
N ILE A 690 -8.53 -9.88 25.08
CA ILE A 690 -8.26 -9.37 23.74
C ILE A 690 -9.16 -10.15 22.78
N LEU A 691 -10.15 -9.46 22.21
CA LEU A 691 -11.09 -10.02 21.25
C LEU A 691 -10.84 -9.42 19.87
N THR A 692 -10.89 -10.25 18.84
CA THR A 692 -11.08 -9.77 17.48
C THR A 692 -12.24 -10.54 16.86
N GLY A 693 -13.33 -9.86 16.57
CA GLY A 693 -14.58 -10.52 16.18
C GLY A 693 -15.76 -9.56 16.00
N SER A 694 -16.98 -10.04 16.22
CA SER A 694 -18.17 -9.20 16.03
C SER A 694 -18.47 -8.32 17.24
N ALA A 695 -19.15 -7.20 16.99
CA ALA A 695 -19.67 -6.32 18.05
C ALA A 695 -20.66 -7.08 18.96
N GLU A 696 -21.43 -8.02 18.39
CA GLU A 696 -22.35 -8.89 19.14
C GLU A 696 -21.60 -9.76 20.15
N THR A 697 -20.46 -10.34 19.77
CA THR A 697 -19.63 -11.14 20.68
C THR A 697 -19.09 -10.30 21.82
N ALA A 698 -18.60 -9.08 21.51
CA ALA A 698 -18.15 -8.14 22.53
C ALA A 698 -19.26 -7.77 23.53
N ARG A 699 -20.50 -7.56 23.03
CA ARG A 699 -21.68 -7.32 23.89
C ARG A 699 -21.97 -8.51 24.78
N SER A 700 -21.95 -9.73 24.25
CA SER A 700 -22.16 -10.95 25.04
C SER A 700 -21.14 -11.07 26.18
N PHE A 701 -19.87 -10.77 25.92
CA PHE A 701 -18.82 -10.84 26.94
C PHE A 701 -19.05 -9.84 28.07
N ARG A 702 -19.38 -8.58 27.74
CA ARG A 702 -19.75 -7.53 28.71
C ARG A 702 -21.02 -7.90 29.50
N TRP A 703 -21.98 -8.57 28.87
CA TRP A 703 -23.19 -9.05 29.54
C TRP A 703 -22.92 -10.18 30.55
N TRP A 704 -21.96 -11.07 30.24
CA TRP A 704 -21.61 -12.16 31.15
C TRP A 704 -20.83 -11.68 32.38
N ARG A 705 -20.08 -10.59 32.27
CA ARG A 705 -19.34 -9.96 33.36
C ARG A 705 -19.31 -8.43 33.16
N ALA A 706 -20.07 -7.72 33.98
CA ALA A 706 -19.89 -6.28 34.13
C ALA A 706 -18.49 -5.98 34.68
N GLY A 707 -17.88 -4.86 34.28
CA GLY A 707 -16.51 -4.51 34.64
C GLY A 707 -15.44 -5.27 33.85
N LEU A 708 -15.80 -6.07 32.84
CA LEU A 708 -14.85 -6.90 32.09
C LEU A 708 -13.84 -6.02 31.34
N PRO A 709 -12.52 -6.10 31.63
CA PRO A 709 -11.51 -5.33 30.92
C PRO A 709 -11.32 -5.90 29.50
N LEU A 710 -12.18 -5.47 28.58
CA LEU A 710 -12.24 -5.94 27.20
C LEU A 710 -11.60 -4.90 26.27
N THR A 711 -10.60 -5.35 25.52
CA THR A 711 -10.11 -4.68 24.31
C THR A 711 -10.60 -5.50 23.13
N ALA A 712 -11.45 -4.93 22.29
CA ALA A 712 -11.96 -5.61 21.12
C ALA A 712 -11.73 -4.79 19.84
N GLU A 713 -11.12 -5.42 18.84
CA GLU A 713 -11.19 -4.95 17.46
C GLU A 713 -12.38 -5.64 16.80
N THR A 714 -13.31 -4.84 16.29
CA THR A 714 -14.58 -5.33 15.75
C THR A 714 -14.72 -4.99 14.28
N GLY A 715 -15.81 -5.47 13.67
CA GLY A 715 -16.08 -5.35 12.24
C GLY A 715 -16.00 -3.93 11.65
N GLY A 716 -16.01 -3.87 10.33
CA GLY A 716 -15.89 -2.63 9.57
C GLY A 716 -16.91 -2.55 8.44
N LYS A 717 -17.37 -1.32 8.14
CA LYS A 717 -18.10 -1.02 6.91
C LYS A 717 -17.32 -0.03 6.08
N ASN A 718 -16.20 -0.51 5.55
CA ASN A 718 -15.18 0.34 4.91
C ASN A 718 -15.59 0.73 3.50
N ALA A 719 -15.12 1.90 3.08
CA ALA A 719 -15.45 2.48 1.79
C ALA A 719 -14.22 3.14 1.15
N ILE A 720 -14.13 3.07 -0.17
CA ILE A 720 -13.16 3.83 -0.98
C ILE A 720 -13.90 4.89 -1.76
N VAL A 721 -13.52 6.16 -1.58
CA VAL A 721 -14.01 7.28 -2.41
C VAL A 721 -13.15 7.38 -3.66
N VAL A 722 -13.78 7.51 -4.83
CA VAL A 722 -13.06 7.74 -6.10
C VAL A 722 -13.57 9.05 -6.69
N THR A 723 -12.69 10.05 -6.77
CA THR A 723 -13.03 11.37 -7.32
C THR A 723 -12.72 11.46 -8.81
N PRO A 724 -13.28 12.45 -9.54
CA PRO A 724 -12.92 12.71 -10.94
C PRO A 724 -11.43 13.03 -11.17
N SER A 725 -10.69 13.35 -10.11
CA SER A 725 -9.25 13.62 -10.12
C SER A 725 -8.40 12.35 -9.94
N ALA A 726 -9.01 11.17 -9.78
CA ALA A 726 -8.32 9.90 -9.58
C ALA A 726 -7.62 9.36 -10.84
N ASP A 727 -6.57 8.55 -10.64
CA ASP A 727 -6.16 7.57 -11.65
C ASP A 727 -7.13 6.37 -11.62
N LEU A 728 -8.04 6.32 -12.59
CA LEU A 728 -9.08 5.29 -12.64
C LEU A 728 -8.52 3.87 -12.77
N ASP A 729 -7.37 3.68 -13.45
CA ASP A 729 -6.79 2.34 -13.62
C ASP A 729 -6.28 1.80 -12.29
N LEU A 730 -5.59 2.65 -11.50
CA LEU A 730 -5.11 2.31 -10.16
C LEU A 730 -6.25 2.18 -9.16
N ALA A 731 -7.24 3.08 -9.24
CA ALA A 731 -8.42 3.04 -8.37
C ALA A 731 -9.19 1.72 -8.53
N VAL A 732 -9.38 1.23 -9.77
CA VAL A 732 -10.02 -0.07 -10.01
C VAL A 732 -9.19 -1.20 -9.41
N GLN A 733 -7.88 -1.21 -9.63
CA GLN A 733 -6.98 -2.24 -9.10
C GLN A 733 -7.06 -2.32 -7.56
N ASP A 734 -6.97 -1.17 -6.89
CA ASP A 734 -7.01 -1.10 -5.43
C ASP A 734 -8.41 -1.38 -4.86
N VAL A 735 -9.48 -0.98 -5.54
CA VAL A 735 -10.86 -1.35 -5.17
C VAL A 735 -11.07 -2.86 -5.25
N VAL A 736 -10.66 -3.50 -6.35
CA VAL A 736 -10.78 -4.95 -6.53
C VAL A 736 -9.97 -5.71 -5.48
N ARG A 737 -8.71 -5.29 -5.24
CA ARG A 737 -7.85 -5.88 -4.21
C ARG A 737 -8.47 -5.73 -2.81
N SER A 738 -9.00 -4.56 -2.49
CA SER A 738 -9.58 -4.27 -1.17
C SER A 738 -10.92 -4.96 -0.93
N ALA A 739 -11.71 -5.18 -1.99
CA ALA A 739 -13.03 -5.80 -1.89
C ALA A 739 -12.99 -7.34 -1.86
N PHE A 740 -12.07 -7.95 -2.60
CA PHE A 740 -12.13 -9.40 -2.87
C PHE A 740 -10.94 -10.20 -2.35
N GLY A 741 -9.86 -9.56 -1.87
CA GLY A 741 -8.79 -10.24 -1.13
C GLY A 741 -9.35 -11.03 0.05
N GLN A 742 -8.83 -12.24 0.28
CA GLN A 742 -9.32 -13.23 1.26
C GLN A 742 -10.84 -13.46 1.16
N ALA A 743 -11.40 -13.42 -0.05
CA ALA A 743 -12.82 -13.50 -0.33
C ALA A 743 -13.68 -12.47 0.43
N GLY A 744 -13.13 -11.27 0.70
CA GLY A 744 -13.86 -10.19 1.36
C GLY A 744 -14.19 -10.45 2.84
N GLN A 745 -13.43 -11.32 3.50
CA GLN A 745 -13.62 -11.69 4.90
C GLN A 745 -12.85 -10.84 5.94
N PRO A 746 -11.76 -10.13 5.59
CA PRO A 746 -11.09 -9.24 6.53
C PRO A 746 -11.97 -8.07 6.98
N CYS A 747 -11.81 -7.63 8.23
CA CYS A 747 -12.52 -6.47 8.77
C CYS A 747 -12.16 -5.16 8.03
N SER A 748 -11.01 -5.08 7.35
CA SER A 748 -10.56 -3.95 6.54
C SER A 748 -11.08 -3.94 5.10
N THR A 749 -11.83 -4.97 4.69
CA THR A 749 -12.36 -5.11 3.33
C THR A 749 -13.21 -3.90 2.94
N ALA A 750 -12.96 -3.38 1.74
CA ALA A 750 -13.77 -2.32 1.14
C ALA A 750 -15.11 -2.91 0.68
N SER A 751 -16.14 -2.78 1.50
CA SER A 751 -17.52 -3.19 1.17
C SER A 751 -18.19 -2.23 0.18
N LEU A 752 -17.71 -0.99 0.12
CA LEU A 752 -18.32 0.09 -0.66
C LEU A 752 -17.28 0.82 -1.50
N VAL A 753 -17.68 1.22 -2.71
CA VAL A 753 -16.99 2.25 -3.48
C VAL A 753 -17.94 3.42 -3.71
N VAL A 754 -17.53 4.63 -3.36
CA VAL A 754 -18.32 5.85 -3.49
C VAL A 754 -17.75 6.68 -4.64
N LEU A 755 -18.46 6.72 -5.75
CA LEU A 755 -18.06 7.44 -6.94
C LEU A 755 -18.56 8.89 -6.88
N VAL A 756 -17.65 9.85 -7.01
CA VAL A 756 -17.98 11.28 -6.90
C VAL A 756 -18.15 11.89 -8.28
N GLY A 757 -19.22 12.66 -8.46
CA GLY A 757 -19.47 13.46 -9.65
C GLY A 757 -19.48 12.63 -10.93
N SER A 758 -18.68 13.04 -11.92
CA SER A 758 -18.63 12.43 -13.26
C SER A 758 -18.17 10.98 -13.28
N VAL A 759 -17.41 10.52 -12.27
CA VAL A 759 -16.99 9.10 -12.18
C VAL A 759 -18.18 8.17 -12.01
N GLY A 760 -19.27 8.64 -11.38
CA GLY A 760 -20.50 7.86 -11.19
C GLY A 760 -21.15 7.39 -12.49
N GLU A 761 -20.87 8.09 -13.60
CA GLU A 761 -21.36 7.79 -14.95
C GLU A 761 -20.21 7.37 -15.91
N SER A 762 -18.98 7.19 -15.41
CA SER A 762 -17.84 6.79 -16.25
C SER A 762 -17.99 5.34 -16.72
N GLU A 763 -18.20 5.16 -18.03
CA GLU A 763 -18.25 3.84 -18.67
C GLU A 763 -16.90 3.12 -18.51
N ARG A 764 -15.78 3.86 -18.57
CA ARG A 764 -14.43 3.31 -18.41
C ARG A 764 -14.25 2.68 -17.03
N PHE A 765 -14.55 3.40 -15.96
CA PHE A 765 -14.43 2.88 -14.60
C PHE A 765 -15.31 1.64 -14.40
N ARG A 766 -16.59 1.73 -14.81
CA ARG A 766 -17.55 0.62 -14.72
C ARG A 766 -17.07 -0.61 -15.48
N ARG A 767 -16.61 -0.45 -16.73
CA ARG A 767 -16.14 -1.54 -17.59
C ARG A 767 -14.90 -2.22 -17.00
N GLN A 768 -13.91 -1.44 -16.56
CA GLN A 768 -12.68 -1.98 -15.97
C GLN A 768 -12.96 -2.71 -14.66
N LEU A 769 -13.80 -2.15 -13.79
CA LEU A 769 -14.18 -2.79 -12.52
C LEU A 769 -14.85 -4.15 -12.75
N VAL A 770 -15.81 -4.23 -13.69
CA VAL A 770 -16.48 -5.50 -14.05
C VAL A 770 -15.51 -6.50 -14.66
N ASP A 771 -14.66 -6.07 -15.59
CA ASP A 771 -13.70 -6.95 -16.27
C ASP A 771 -12.66 -7.53 -15.31
N ALA A 772 -12.07 -6.68 -14.46
CA ALA A 772 -11.12 -7.08 -13.43
C ALA A 772 -11.74 -8.10 -12.46
N THR A 773 -12.97 -7.81 -11.98
CA THR A 773 -13.67 -8.67 -11.03
C THR A 773 -13.99 -10.05 -11.62
N ARG A 774 -14.46 -10.11 -12.87
CA ARG A 774 -14.76 -11.39 -13.56
C ARG A 774 -13.52 -12.20 -13.91
N THR A 775 -12.36 -11.56 -13.93
CA THR A 775 -11.10 -12.19 -14.31
C THR A 775 -10.40 -12.88 -13.14
N LEU A 776 -10.73 -12.52 -11.90
CA LEU A 776 -10.14 -13.10 -10.70
C LEU A 776 -10.24 -14.63 -10.72
N ARG A 777 -9.10 -15.30 -10.56
CA ARG A 777 -9.05 -16.75 -10.39
C ARG A 777 -9.44 -17.13 -8.97
N VAL A 778 -10.71 -17.53 -8.80
CA VAL A 778 -11.20 -18.11 -7.55
C VAL A 778 -10.93 -19.62 -7.58
N ALA A 779 -10.11 -20.10 -6.65
CA ALA A 779 -9.74 -21.51 -6.57
C ALA A 779 -9.31 -21.88 -5.14
N TRP A 780 -9.25 -23.19 -4.87
CA TRP A 780 -8.64 -23.70 -3.64
C TRP A 780 -7.12 -23.43 -3.64
N PRO A 781 -6.50 -23.26 -2.46
CA PRO A 781 -5.12 -22.78 -2.38
C PRO A 781 -4.06 -23.78 -2.86
N ASP A 782 -4.41 -25.06 -3.06
CA ASP A 782 -3.54 -26.04 -3.72
C ASP A 782 -3.36 -25.76 -5.23
N ASP A 783 -4.21 -24.92 -5.83
CA ASP A 783 -3.97 -24.30 -7.13
C ASP A 783 -3.09 -23.03 -6.95
N PRO A 784 -1.82 -23.04 -7.40
CA PRO A 784 -0.92 -21.89 -7.25
C PRO A 784 -1.38 -20.67 -8.08
N SER A 785 -2.33 -20.84 -9.00
CA SER A 785 -2.94 -19.74 -9.75
C SER A 785 -4.05 -19.01 -8.99
N ALA A 786 -4.48 -19.52 -7.83
CA ALA A 786 -5.51 -18.91 -6.99
C ALA A 786 -5.15 -17.48 -6.60
N GLN A 787 -6.05 -16.54 -6.89
CA GLN A 787 -5.97 -15.13 -6.48
C GLN A 787 -6.97 -14.81 -5.37
N VAL A 788 -8.05 -15.59 -5.28
CA VAL A 788 -9.06 -15.50 -4.24
C VAL A 788 -9.39 -16.92 -3.77
N GLY A 789 -9.24 -17.16 -2.47
CA GLY A 789 -9.62 -18.43 -1.84
C GLY A 789 -11.14 -18.58 -1.63
N PRO A 790 -11.59 -19.70 -1.04
CA PRO A 790 -12.97 -19.88 -0.60
C PRO A 790 -13.30 -18.97 0.60
N VAL A 791 -14.59 -18.82 0.89
CA VAL A 791 -15.00 -18.36 2.23
C VAL A 791 -14.72 -19.47 3.26
N THR A 792 -14.44 -19.06 4.50
CA THR A 792 -13.98 -19.96 5.58
C THR A 792 -15.02 -21.04 5.91
N SER A 793 -16.30 -20.71 5.83
CA SER A 793 -17.44 -21.61 6.06
C SER A 793 -18.54 -21.35 5.04
N GLU A 794 -19.45 -22.31 4.84
CA GLU A 794 -20.62 -22.10 3.97
C GLU A 794 -21.38 -20.83 4.39
N PRO A 795 -21.66 -19.89 3.46
CA PRO A 795 -22.34 -18.64 3.80
C PRO A 795 -23.72 -18.89 4.42
N ALA A 796 -23.94 -18.31 5.60
CA ALA A 796 -25.22 -18.32 6.30
C ALA A 796 -25.58 -16.91 6.78
N GLY A 797 -26.84 -16.70 7.18
CA GLY A 797 -27.30 -15.44 7.76
C GLY A 797 -26.97 -14.23 6.88
N ALA A 798 -26.26 -13.25 7.43
CA ALA A 798 -25.85 -12.05 6.70
C ALA A 798 -25.01 -12.40 5.46
N ALA A 799 -23.96 -13.22 5.59
CA ALA A 799 -23.08 -13.59 4.47
C ALA A 799 -23.87 -14.09 3.25
N ARG A 800 -24.82 -15.01 3.48
CA ARG A 800 -25.69 -15.54 2.41
C ARG A 800 -26.56 -14.46 1.78
N ARG A 801 -27.25 -13.63 2.58
CA ARG A 801 -28.07 -12.52 2.06
C ARG A 801 -27.24 -11.54 1.23
N GLY A 802 -26.03 -11.23 1.69
CA GLY A 802 -25.06 -10.40 0.99
C GLY A 802 -24.66 -10.94 -0.39
N LEU A 803 -24.70 -12.27 -0.59
CA LEU A 803 -24.41 -12.90 -1.87
C LEU A 803 -25.65 -13.11 -2.74
N THR A 804 -26.84 -13.30 -2.16
CA THR A 804 -28.01 -13.74 -2.95
C THR A 804 -29.14 -12.73 -3.09
N GLU A 805 -29.23 -11.72 -2.23
CA GLU A 805 -30.41 -10.85 -2.12
C GLU A 805 -30.05 -9.37 -2.37
N LEU A 806 -30.81 -8.70 -3.25
CA LEU A 806 -30.65 -7.27 -3.55
C LEU A 806 -31.64 -6.40 -2.79
N GLY A 807 -31.21 -5.20 -2.40
CA GLY A 807 -32.09 -4.18 -1.84
C GLY A 807 -32.95 -3.46 -2.92
N PRO A 808 -33.95 -2.66 -2.51
CA PRO A 808 -34.76 -1.89 -3.45
C PRO A 808 -33.91 -0.93 -4.30
N GLY A 809 -34.04 -1.03 -5.63
CA GLY A 809 -33.29 -0.21 -6.58
C GLY A 809 -31.85 -0.69 -6.83
N GLU A 810 -31.39 -1.74 -6.15
CA GLU A 810 -30.10 -2.36 -6.41
C GLU A 810 -30.18 -3.34 -7.59
N SER A 811 -29.06 -3.51 -8.30
CA SER A 811 -28.92 -4.50 -9.37
C SER A 811 -27.53 -5.13 -9.36
N TRP A 812 -27.40 -6.36 -9.88
CA TRP A 812 -26.09 -7.01 -10.03
C TRP A 812 -25.38 -6.52 -11.31
N LEU A 813 -24.21 -5.93 -11.17
CA LEU A 813 -23.26 -5.77 -12.29
C LEU A 813 -22.47 -7.05 -12.54
N VAL A 814 -22.13 -7.72 -11.44
CA VAL A 814 -21.59 -9.07 -11.42
C VAL A 814 -22.34 -9.81 -10.33
N GLN A 815 -23.07 -10.86 -10.69
CA GLN A 815 -23.80 -11.68 -9.73
C GLN A 815 -22.85 -12.77 -9.19
N PRO A 816 -22.68 -12.87 -7.87
CA PRO A 816 -21.87 -13.93 -7.29
C PRO A 816 -22.60 -15.28 -7.40
N THR A 817 -21.84 -16.34 -7.59
CA THR A 817 -22.34 -17.71 -7.80
C THR A 817 -21.44 -18.70 -7.08
N PRO A 818 -21.99 -19.78 -6.49
CA PRO A 818 -21.17 -20.89 -6.02
C PRO A 818 -20.45 -21.53 -7.22
N LEU A 819 -19.19 -21.91 -7.01
CA LEU A 819 -18.31 -22.43 -8.06
C LEU A 819 -18.07 -23.94 -7.96
N ASP A 820 -18.40 -24.54 -6.82
CA ASP A 820 -18.32 -25.97 -6.58
C ASP A 820 -19.40 -26.46 -5.60
N ASP A 821 -19.43 -27.77 -5.36
CA ASP A 821 -20.39 -28.42 -4.46
C ASP A 821 -20.04 -28.25 -2.97
N SER A 822 -18.92 -27.59 -2.63
CA SER A 822 -18.52 -27.36 -1.24
C SER A 822 -19.37 -26.30 -0.56
N GLY A 823 -20.04 -25.45 -1.34
CA GLY A 823 -20.77 -24.27 -0.85
C GLY A 823 -19.87 -23.14 -0.36
N ARG A 824 -18.53 -23.29 -0.38
CA ARG A 824 -17.55 -22.31 0.11
C ARG A 824 -16.85 -21.53 -0.99
N LEU A 825 -16.71 -22.08 -2.19
CA LEU A 825 -16.08 -21.38 -3.31
C LEU A 825 -17.11 -20.51 -4.02
N TRP A 826 -16.96 -19.19 -3.98
CA TRP A 826 -17.90 -18.23 -4.56
C TRP A 826 -17.21 -17.25 -5.50
N SER A 827 -17.82 -16.99 -6.66
CA SER A 827 -17.38 -15.89 -7.52
C SER A 827 -17.67 -14.54 -6.87
N PRO A 828 -16.87 -13.49 -7.14
CA PRO A 828 -17.10 -12.17 -6.57
C PRO A 828 -18.34 -11.49 -7.15
N GLY A 829 -18.99 -10.64 -6.35
CA GLY A 829 -20.22 -9.92 -6.70
C GLY A 829 -20.05 -8.40 -6.64
N ILE A 830 -20.74 -7.68 -7.54
CA ILE A 830 -20.82 -6.22 -7.52
C ILE A 830 -22.28 -5.78 -7.64
N ARG A 831 -22.74 -5.00 -6.66
CA ARG A 831 -24.04 -4.34 -6.63
C ARG A 831 -23.92 -2.91 -7.14
N ASP A 832 -24.85 -2.51 -8.00
CA ASP A 832 -25.05 -1.11 -8.39
C ASP A 832 -26.30 -0.55 -7.72
N GLY A 833 -26.33 0.76 -7.49
CA GLY A 833 -27.51 1.47 -6.97
C GLY A 833 -27.67 1.43 -5.46
N VAL A 834 -26.61 1.10 -4.69
CA VAL A 834 -26.65 1.13 -3.22
C VAL A 834 -26.92 2.57 -2.75
N ARG A 835 -27.91 2.74 -1.88
CA ARG A 835 -28.36 4.06 -1.38
C ARG A 835 -27.85 4.32 0.03
N PRO A 836 -27.51 5.58 0.39
CA PRO A 836 -27.21 5.93 1.77
C PRO A 836 -28.34 5.52 2.71
N GLY A 837 -27.99 4.82 3.80
CA GLY A 837 -28.95 4.30 4.76
C GLY A 837 -29.67 3.00 4.36
N SER A 838 -29.38 2.42 3.19
CA SER A 838 -29.89 1.08 2.86
C SER A 838 -29.30 0.01 3.76
N ASP A 839 -29.90 -1.18 3.78
CA ASP A 839 -29.34 -2.32 4.51
C ASP A 839 -27.91 -2.64 4.07
N PHE A 840 -27.62 -2.66 2.76
CA PHE A 840 -26.25 -2.90 2.30
C PHE A 840 -25.27 -1.79 2.72
N HIS A 841 -25.73 -0.54 2.91
CA HIS A 841 -24.89 0.53 3.43
C HIS A 841 -24.57 0.34 4.92
N GLN A 842 -25.49 -0.21 5.71
CA GLN A 842 -25.37 -0.28 7.18
C GLN A 842 -24.88 -1.63 7.71
N THR A 843 -25.05 -2.72 6.96
CA THR A 843 -24.76 -4.09 7.38
C THR A 843 -23.42 -4.58 6.80
N GLU A 844 -22.53 -5.11 7.64
CA GLU A 844 -21.32 -5.80 7.21
C GLU A 844 -21.67 -7.20 6.66
N TYR A 845 -21.17 -7.50 5.45
CA TYR A 845 -21.38 -8.77 4.78
C TYR A 845 -20.04 -9.48 4.61
N PRO A 846 -19.71 -10.51 5.43
CA PRO A 846 -18.45 -11.22 5.31
C PRO A 846 -18.50 -12.14 4.08
N GLY A 847 -17.91 -11.68 2.98
CA GLY A 847 -17.93 -12.39 1.71
C GLY A 847 -17.53 -11.48 0.53
N PRO A 848 -17.32 -12.04 -0.67
CA PRO A 848 -16.74 -11.30 -1.79
C PRO A 848 -17.81 -10.46 -2.51
N VAL A 849 -18.34 -9.43 -1.85
CA VAL A 849 -19.37 -8.53 -2.40
C VAL A 849 -19.04 -7.06 -2.22
N LEU A 850 -19.07 -6.30 -3.32
CA LEU A 850 -18.85 -4.85 -3.37
C LEU A 850 -20.14 -4.11 -3.72
N GLY A 851 -20.42 -2.99 -3.06
CA GLY A 851 -21.52 -2.08 -3.41
C GLY A 851 -21.04 -0.76 -3.99
N ILE A 852 -21.66 -0.31 -5.08
CA ILE A 852 -21.39 0.99 -5.69
C ILE A 852 -22.43 2.02 -5.21
N MET A 853 -21.91 3.11 -4.65
CA MET A 853 -22.67 4.29 -4.26
C MET A 853 -22.22 5.50 -5.10
N ARG A 854 -23.10 6.49 -5.24
CA ARG A 854 -22.81 7.73 -5.97
C ARG A 854 -23.01 8.94 -5.06
N ALA A 855 -22.11 9.90 -5.15
CA ALA A 855 -22.17 11.19 -4.48
C ALA A 855 -21.94 12.31 -5.50
N GLU A 856 -22.59 13.46 -5.32
CA GLU A 856 -22.40 14.62 -6.20
C GLU A 856 -21.12 15.39 -5.85
N THR A 857 -20.77 15.44 -4.56
CA THR A 857 -19.61 16.17 -4.04
C THR A 857 -18.77 15.31 -3.08
N LEU A 858 -17.55 15.77 -2.81
CA LEU A 858 -16.65 15.10 -1.86
C LEU A 858 -17.25 15.11 -0.45
N GLU A 859 -17.87 16.21 -0.02
CA GLU A 859 -18.49 16.35 1.30
C GLU A 859 -19.62 15.34 1.49
N GLN A 860 -20.46 15.16 0.45
CA GLN A 860 -21.48 14.12 0.46
C GLN A 860 -20.86 12.72 0.53
N ALA A 861 -19.75 12.49 -0.17
CA ALA A 861 -19.05 11.21 -0.14
C ALA A 861 -18.48 10.91 1.27
N VAL A 862 -17.90 11.90 1.95
CA VAL A 862 -17.45 11.77 3.35
C VAL A 862 -18.64 11.50 4.27
N ALA A 863 -19.76 12.21 4.10
CA ALA A 863 -20.98 11.98 4.88
C ALA A 863 -21.54 10.55 4.69
N ILE A 864 -21.40 9.97 3.49
CA ILE A 864 -21.73 8.57 3.23
C ILE A 864 -20.76 7.64 3.99
N GLN A 865 -19.45 7.82 3.84
CA GLN A 865 -18.45 6.99 4.55
C GLN A 865 -18.66 7.02 6.08
N ASP A 866 -18.88 8.21 6.63
CA ASP A 866 -19.08 8.41 8.07
C ASP A 866 -20.48 8.07 8.55
N GLY A 867 -21.45 7.90 7.64
CA GLY A 867 -22.85 7.57 7.91
C GLY A 867 -23.10 6.12 8.36
N THR A 868 -22.04 5.37 8.65
CA THR A 868 -22.09 4.04 9.24
C THR A 868 -21.68 4.09 10.72
N ASP A 869 -22.12 3.10 11.50
CA ASP A 869 -21.71 2.93 12.91
C ASP A 869 -20.23 2.53 13.07
N HIS A 870 -19.52 2.29 11.97
CA HIS A 870 -18.15 1.81 11.93
C HIS A 870 -17.18 2.92 11.52
N GLY A 871 -15.90 2.71 11.81
CA GLY A 871 -14.83 3.67 11.55
C GLY A 871 -13.47 3.00 11.53
N LEU A 872 -13.34 1.86 10.85
CA LEU A 872 -12.10 1.08 10.81
C LEU A 872 -11.13 1.60 9.75
N SER A 873 -11.39 1.28 8.48
CA SER A 873 -10.59 1.73 7.33
C SER A 873 -11.41 2.63 6.40
N ALA A 874 -10.78 3.65 5.84
CA ALA A 874 -11.37 4.50 4.80
C ALA A 874 -10.32 4.83 3.75
N GLY A 875 -10.71 4.79 2.48
CA GLY A 875 -9.84 5.07 1.35
C GLY A 875 -10.32 6.27 0.52
N ILE A 876 -9.38 6.96 -0.12
CA ILE A 876 -9.65 7.92 -1.20
C ILE A 876 -8.66 7.73 -2.35
N HIS A 877 -9.17 7.71 -3.57
CA HIS A 877 -8.38 7.92 -4.78
C HIS A 877 -8.68 9.32 -5.33
N SER A 878 -7.64 10.15 -5.32
CA SER A 878 -7.61 11.49 -5.94
C SER A 878 -6.15 11.92 -6.11
N LEU A 879 -5.84 12.54 -7.26
CA LEU A 879 -4.55 13.19 -7.51
C LEU A 879 -4.58 14.69 -7.16
N ASP A 880 -5.70 15.19 -6.60
CA ASP A 880 -5.81 16.55 -6.07
C ASP A 880 -5.51 16.56 -4.57
N ALA A 881 -4.39 17.17 -4.19
CA ALA A 881 -3.94 17.24 -2.81
C ALA A 881 -4.88 18.07 -1.92
N ASP A 882 -5.62 19.04 -2.48
CA ASP A 882 -6.62 19.82 -1.73
C ASP A 882 -7.82 18.93 -1.36
N GLU A 883 -8.33 18.12 -2.32
CA GLU A 883 -9.40 17.15 -2.05
C GLU A 883 -8.96 16.15 -0.97
N VAL A 884 -7.71 15.70 -1.01
CA VAL A 884 -7.16 14.79 -0.01
C VAL A 884 -7.02 15.47 1.35
N ALA A 885 -6.55 16.72 1.40
CA ALA A 885 -6.46 17.48 2.65
C ALA A 885 -7.84 17.66 3.30
N ASP A 886 -8.84 18.05 2.51
CA ASP A 886 -10.22 18.24 2.97
C ASP A 886 -10.83 16.93 3.47
N TRP A 887 -10.57 15.82 2.76
CA TRP A 887 -10.98 14.48 3.19
C TRP A 887 -10.31 14.07 4.50
N LEU A 888 -8.98 14.22 4.62
CA LEU A 888 -8.19 13.90 5.82
C LEU A 888 -8.62 14.72 7.05
N ALA A 889 -9.13 15.94 6.85
CA ALA A 889 -9.60 16.79 7.92
C ALA A 889 -10.95 16.32 8.51
N GLN A 890 -11.80 15.68 7.69
CA GLN A 890 -13.19 15.38 8.02
C GLN A 890 -13.47 13.92 8.35
N VAL A 891 -12.88 12.98 7.60
CA VAL A 891 -13.21 11.54 7.67
C VAL A 891 -12.98 10.94 9.06
N ARG A 892 -13.93 10.10 9.52
CA ARG A 892 -13.94 9.52 10.87
C ARG A 892 -13.67 8.01 10.86
N ALA A 893 -12.44 7.65 10.50
CA ALA A 893 -11.93 6.28 10.59
C ALA A 893 -10.53 6.21 11.21
N GLY A 894 -10.17 5.07 11.78
CA GLY A 894 -8.88 4.85 12.43
C GLY A 894 -7.72 4.69 11.43
N ASN A 895 -7.93 4.03 10.30
CA ASN A 895 -6.92 3.78 9.27
C ASN A 895 -7.34 4.46 7.95
N LEU A 896 -6.55 5.43 7.49
CA LEU A 896 -6.81 6.19 6.27
C LEU A 896 -5.80 5.82 5.18
N PHE A 897 -6.28 5.62 3.96
CA PHE A 897 -5.46 5.25 2.81
C PHE A 897 -5.73 6.20 1.63
N VAL A 898 -4.67 6.76 1.07
CA VAL A 898 -4.70 7.69 -0.07
C VAL A 898 -3.97 7.06 -1.25
N ASN A 899 -4.69 6.88 -2.36
CA ASN A 899 -4.17 6.28 -3.59
C ASN A 899 -3.52 4.90 -3.37
N SER A 900 -4.18 4.05 -2.57
CA SER A 900 -3.73 2.70 -2.21
C SER A 900 -4.93 1.87 -1.76
N ALA A 901 -4.80 0.54 -1.85
CA ALA A 901 -5.71 -0.41 -1.21
C ALA A 901 -5.85 -0.17 0.30
N THR A 902 -7.00 -0.51 0.88
CA THR A 902 -7.31 -0.35 2.31
C THR A 902 -7.00 -1.58 3.16
N THR A 903 -6.55 -2.67 2.53
CA THR A 903 -6.20 -3.93 3.19
C THR A 903 -4.67 -4.12 3.23
N GLY A 904 -4.21 -5.09 4.03
CA GLY A 904 -2.76 -5.39 4.13
C GLY A 904 -1.97 -4.39 4.98
N ALA A 905 -2.55 -3.91 6.09
CA ALA A 905 -1.83 -3.06 7.03
C ALA A 905 -0.60 -3.78 7.60
N VAL A 906 0.56 -3.12 7.52
CA VAL A 906 1.86 -3.63 7.95
C VAL A 906 2.18 -3.10 9.35
N VAL A 907 2.60 -3.99 10.24
CA VAL A 907 2.95 -3.67 11.63
C VAL A 907 4.03 -2.58 11.68
N GLY A 908 3.86 -1.61 12.58
CA GLY A 908 4.77 -0.46 12.74
C GLY A 908 4.67 0.61 11.64
N ARG A 909 4.20 0.26 10.43
CA ARG A 909 3.92 1.25 9.36
C ARG A 909 2.51 1.80 9.49
N GLN A 910 1.51 0.91 9.47
CA GLN A 910 0.10 1.27 9.63
C GLN A 910 -0.49 0.53 10.84
N PRO A 911 -0.15 0.95 12.09
CA PRO A 911 -0.86 0.46 13.27
C PRO A 911 -2.37 0.36 13.04
N PHE A 912 -2.94 -0.81 13.32
CA PHE A 912 -4.29 -1.14 12.86
C PHE A 912 -5.29 -1.09 14.01
N GLY A 913 -6.41 -0.40 13.80
CA GLY A 913 -7.51 -0.35 14.76
C GLY A 913 -8.49 0.78 14.47
N GLY A 914 -9.75 0.59 14.85
CA GLY A 914 -10.85 1.44 14.42
C GLY A 914 -11.33 2.47 15.43
N TRP A 915 -12.26 3.31 14.98
CA TRP A 915 -13.09 4.20 15.80
C TRP A 915 -14.55 3.70 15.81
N LYS A 916 -15.40 4.35 16.59
CA LYS A 916 -16.83 4.00 16.72
C LYS A 916 -17.01 2.53 17.12
N ARG A 917 -17.96 1.78 16.52
CA ARG A 917 -18.19 0.36 16.80
C ARG A 917 -17.14 -0.58 16.23
N SER A 918 -16.08 -0.08 15.60
CA SER A 918 -14.95 -0.90 15.16
C SER A 918 -13.90 -1.13 16.25
N SER A 919 -14.05 -0.48 17.41
CA SER A 919 -13.18 -0.71 18.58
C SER A 919 -14.00 -0.65 19.87
N VAL A 920 -13.69 -1.53 20.83
CA VAL A 920 -14.22 -1.51 22.20
C VAL A 920 -13.05 -1.44 23.18
N GLY A 921 -13.14 -0.56 24.18
CA GLY A 921 -12.10 -0.39 25.20
C GLY A 921 -11.18 0.81 24.93
N THR A 922 -9.87 0.62 25.10
CA THR A 922 -8.89 1.73 25.15
C THR A 922 -8.69 2.45 23.81
N GLY A 923 -8.94 1.78 22.68
CA GLY A 923 -8.84 2.35 21.33
C GLY A 923 -7.42 2.66 20.87
N THR A 924 -6.41 1.98 21.42
CA THR A 924 -5.03 1.96 20.90
C THR A 924 -4.87 0.87 19.85
N LYS A 925 -4.07 1.13 18.83
CA LYS A 925 -3.96 0.27 17.64
C LYS A 925 -2.98 -0.88 17.82
N ALA A 926 -3.37 -2.07 17.36
CA ALA A 926 -2.48 -3.23 17.27
C ALA A 926 -1.27 -2.92 16.35
N GLY A 927 -0.09 -3.43 16.71
CA GLY A 927 1.17 -3.12 16.03
C GLY A 927 1.68 -1.69 16.24
N GLY A 928 0.96 -0.88 17.04
CA GLY A 928 1.32 0.49 17.40
C GLY A 928 2.26 0.60 18.62
N PRO A 929 2.82 1.79 18.87
CA PRO A 929 3.75 2.02 19.97
C PRO A 929 3.15 1.87 21.36
N LEU A 930 1.85 2.11 21.52
CA LEU A 930 1.21 2.18 22.84
C LEU A 930 0.35 0.96 23.18
N TYR A 931 0.20 -0.01 22.25
CA TYR A 931 -0.70 -1.15 22.43
C TYR A 931 -0.37 -1.97 23.70
N VAL A 932 0.89 -2.35 23.89
CA VAL A 932 1.33 -3.13 25.07
C VAL A 932 1.12 -2.35 26.37
N ALA A 933 1.34 -1.03 26.35
CA ALA A 933 1.21 -0.17 27.52
C ALA A 933 -0.24 -0.05 28.03
N THR A 934 -1.25 -0.35 27.20
CA THR A 934 -2.67 -0.31 27.60
C THR A 934 -3.24 -1.66 28.04
N LEU A 935 -2.49 -2.75 27.89
CA LEU A 935 -2.95 -4.08 28.29
C LEU A 935 -2.88 -4.30 29.82
N GLY A 936 -1.97 -3.60 30.50
CA GLY A 936 -1.87 -3.60 31.96
C GLY A 936 -2.58 -2.42 32.64
N ARG A 937 -2.27 -2.20 33.92
CA ARG A 937 -2.67 -1.01 34.68
C ARG A 937 -1.44 -0.17 35.01
N TRP A 938 -1.65 1.10 35.30
CA TRP A 938 -0.60 2.01 35.77
C TRP A 938 -0.95 2.52 37.16
N GLU A 939 0.04 2.52 38.05
CA GLU A 939 -0.08 3.06 39.41
C GLU A 939 0.84 4.27 39.58
N PRO A 940 0.42 5.30 40.34
CA PRO A 940 1.27 6.44 40.62
C PRO A 940 2.47 6.01 41.48
N VAL A 941 3.65 6.58 41.20
CA VAL A 941 4.85 6.38 42.02
C VAL A 941 5.02 7.57 42.98
N PRO A 942 5.05 7.35 44.30
CA PRO A 942 5.23 8.43 45.27
C PRO A 942 6.53 9.21 45.05
N ARG A 943 6.46 10.53 45.11
CA ARG A 943 7.61 11.43 44.87
C ARG A 943 7.99 12.20 46.13
N THR A 944 9.26 12.61 46.21
CA THR A 944 9.71 13.53 47.27
C THR A 944 9.35 14.95 46.87
N VAL A 945 8.50 15.61 47.66
CA VAL A 945 7.98 16.96 47.38
C VAL A 945 9.11 18.00 47.43
N HIS A 946 9.18 18.90 46.45
CA HIS A 946 10.18 19.97 46.46
C HIS A 946 9.82 21.08 47.46
N LYS A 947 10.83 21.65 48.14
CA LYS A 947 10.66 22.73 49.13
C LYS A 947 10.33 24.10 48.52
N SER A 948 10.48 24.27 47.20
CA SER A 948 10.13 25.47 46.44
C SER A 948 9.58 25.04 45.09
N ILE A 949 8.37 25.47 44.75
CA ILE A 949 7.64 25.03 43.57
C ILE A 949 7.34 26.25 42.69
N GLN A 950 7.81 26.21 41.45
CA GLN A 950 7.57 27.23 40.41
C GLN A 950 6.98 26.54 39.18
N LEU A 951 6.04 27.18 38.48
CA LEU A 951 5.38 26.64 37.28
C LEU A 951 6.21 26.86 35.98
N HIS A 952 7.54 26.86 36.09
CA HIS A 952 8.42 27.11 34.94
C HIS A 952 8.39 25.95 33.93
N GLY A 953 8.41 26.26 32.63
CA GLY A 953 8.35 25.27 31.55
C GLY A 953 6.94 24.81 31.15
N LEU A 954 5.88 25.32 31.81
CA LEU A 954 4.50 25.01 31.45
C LEU A 954 3.91 26.02 30.46
N PRO A 955 3.11 25.59 29.48
CA PRO A 955 2.37 26.49 28.59
C PRO A 955 1.41 27.41 29.37
N PRO A 956 1.21 28.67 28.94
CA PRO A 956 0.35 29.62 29.65
C PRO A 956 -1.07 29.10 29.95
N ARG A 957 -1.63 28.31 29.04
CA ARG A 957 -2.96 27.69 29.20
C ARG A 957 -3.01 26.71 30.39
N VAL A 958 -1.99 25.89 30.54
CA VAL A 958 -1.88 24.90 31.63
C VAL A 958 -1.57 25.62 32.94
N THR A 959 -0.68 26.61 32.91
CA THR A 959 -0.37 27.46 34.08
C THR A 959 -1.62 28.14 34.62
N ALA A 960 -2.45 28.75 33.76
CA ALA A 960 -3.68 29.42 34.17
C ALA A 960 -4.67 28.46 34.87
N LEU A 961 -4.81 27.23 34.34
CA LEU A 961 -5.65 26.20 34.96
C LEU A 961 -5.18 25.85 36.38
N ILE A 962 -3.88 25.59 36.54
CA ILE A 962 -3.28 25.20 37.82
C ILE A 962 -3.36 26.34 38.84
N GLU A 963 -3.11 27.58 38.42
CA GLU A 963 -3.22 28.75 39.29
C GLU A 963 -4.66 28.99 39.76
N ALA A 964 -5.64 28.83 38.88
CA ALA A 964 -7.05 28.96 39.22
C ALA A 964 -7.54 27.87 40.19
N ALA A 965 -6.92 26.69 40.15
CA ALA A 965 -7.21 25.59 41.06
C ALA A 965 -6.48 25.70 42.42
N ARG A 966 -5.49 26.60 42.56
CA ARG A 966 -4.57 26.65 43.72
C ARG A 966 -5.25 26.68 45.08
N SER A 967 -6.37 27.37 45.23
CA SER A 967 -7.08 27.48 46.51
C SER A 967 -7.75 26.18 46.96
N GLY A 968 -7.94 25.22 46.04
CA GLY A 968 -8.52 23.91 46.30
C GLY A 968 -7.50 22.77 46.42
N LEU A 969 -6.19 23.06 46.42
CA LEU A 969 -5.12 22.06 46.42
C LEU A 969 -4.25 22.20 47.68
N SER A 970 -3.85 21.06 48.24
CA SER A 970 -2.72 20.97 49.17
C SER A 970 -1.39 21.26 48.45
N PHE A 971 -0.32 21.46 49.22
CA PHE A 971 1.01 21.71 48.64
C PHE A 971 1.52 20.49 47.86
N GLU A 972 1.24 19.29 48.37
CA GLU A 972 1.57 18.01 47.76
C GLU A 972 0.81 17.81 46.44
N GLU A 973 -0.51 18.01 46.44
CA GLU A 973 -1.34 17.91 45.22
C GLU A 973 -0.91 18.95 44.18
N PHE A 974 -0.54 20.16 44.62
CA PHE A 974 -0.02 21.19 43.72
C PHE A 974 1.30 20.77 43.04
N ASP A 975 2.24 20.14 43.76
CA ASP A 975 3.47 19.62 43.14
C ASP A 975 3.18 18.48 42.17
N GLN A 976 2.27 17.57 42.52
CA GLN A 976 1.86 16.44 41.69
C GLN A 976 1.25 16.92 40.37
N VAL A 977 0.30 17.85 40.43
CA VAL A 977 -0.32 18.45 39.25
C VAL A 977 0.74 19.13 38.37
N ARG A 978 1.66 19.90 38.96
CA ARG A 978 2.76 20.55 38.21
C ARG A 978 3.69 19.52 37.55
N ALA A 979 4.12 18.50 38.29
CA ALA A 979 5.03 17.47 37.78
C ALA A 979 4.37 16.70 36.63
N GLY A 980 3.11 16.31 36.80
CA GLY A 980 2.33 15.68 35.74
C GLY A 980 2.15 16.57 34.51
N ALA A 981 1.83 17.86 34.71
CA ALA A 981 1.71 18.83 33.63
C ALA A 981 3.03 19.01 32.84
N LEU A 982 4.19 18.94 33.49
CA LEU A 982 5.49 18.94 32.80
C LEU A 982 5.70 17.66 32.00
N SER A 983 5.23 16.51 32.51
CA SER A 983 5.24 15.27 31.76
C SER A 983 4.29 15.31 30.56
N ASP A 984 3.15 16.00 30.65
CA ASP A 984 2.22 16.19 29.52
C ASP A 984 2.86 17.00 28.39
N VAL A 985 3.64 18.03 28.75
CA VAL A 985 4.40 18.83 27.76
C VAL A 985 5.36 17.93 26.99
N ARG A 986 6.13 17.10 27.70
CA ARG A 986 7.06 16.15 27.06
C ARG A 986 6.33 15.12 26.19
N ALA A 987 5.27 14.50 26.71
CA ALA A 987 4.47 13.55 25.94
C ALA A 987 3.87 14.18 24.67
N ARG A 988 3.49 15.46 24.73
CA ARG A 988 3.05 16.22 23.57
C ARG A 988 4.19 16.54 22.60
N GLU A 989 5.37 16.87 23.08
CA GLU A 989 6.53 17.17 22.23
C GLU A 989 7.05 15.91 21.50
N ASP A 990 7.08 14.78 22.22
CA ASP A 990 7.71 13.54 21.79
C ASP A 990 6.74 12.60 21.02
N GLN A 991 5.46 12.54 21.42
CA GLN A 991 4.50 11.54 20.90
C GLN A 991 3.21 12.17 20.35
N TYR A 992 2.49 12.97 21.12
CA TYR A 992 1.08 13.30 20.82
C TYR A 992 0.85 14.56 20.00
N GLY A 993 1.77 15.52 20.06
CA GLY A 993 1.59 16.85 19.47
C GLY A 993 2.13 16.99 18.05
N ARG A 994 2.71 15.92 17.48
CA ARG A 994 3.27 15.91 16.12
C ARG A 994 2.81 14.64 15.40
N SER A 995 2.44 14.81 14.14
CA SER A 995 2.33 13.69 13.20
C SER A 995 3.73 13.18 12.88
N HIS A 996 3.96 11.88 12.98
CA HIS A 996 5.27 11.28 12.70
C HIS A 996 5.14 10.08 11.77
N ASP A 997 6.11 9.90 10.88
CA ASP A 997 6.20 8.74 10.00
C ASP A 997 7.25 7.75 10.55
N PRO A 998 6.84 6.69 11.26
CA PRO A 998 7.77 5.70 11.81
C PRO A 998 8.49 4.85 10.76
N SER A 999 8.02 4.80 9.50
CA SER A 999 8.61 3.90 8.48
C SER A 999 9.64 4.61 7.60
N GLY A 1000 9.47 5.90 7.33
CA GLY A 1000 10.44 6.71 6.60
C GLY A 1000 10.71 6.24 5.16
N LEU A 1001 9.74 5.58 4.52
CA LEU A 1001 9.92 4.94 3.20
C LEU A 1001 10.00 5.91 2.01
N VAL A 1002 9.69 7.20 2.22
CA VAL A 1002 9.65 8.28 1.21
C VAL A 1002 8.61 8.08 0.09
N VAL A 1003 8.61 6.92 -0.58
CA VAL A 1003 7.68 6.55 -1.67
C VAL A 1003 6.25 6.29 -1.16
N GLN A 1004 6.12 5.93 0.11
CA GLN A 1004 4.86 5.80 0.82
C GLN A 1004 5.00 6.43 2.20
N ARG A 1005 4.24 7.48 2.47
CA ARG A 1005 4.20 8.13 3.77
C ARG A 1005 3.23 7.40 4.67
N ASN A 1006 3.68 7.04 5.86
CA ASN A 1006 2.93 6.24 6.81
C ASN A 1006 2.81 6.99 8.12
N VAL A 1007 1.91 7.97 8.18
CA VAL A 1007 1.87 8.92 9.28
C VAL A 1007 1.01 8.40 10.42
N LEU A 1008 1.57 8.31 11.62
CA LEU A 1008 0.83 8.15 12.87
C LEU A 1008 0.55 9.54 13.46
N ARG A 1009 -0.71 9.82 13.78
CA ARG A 1009 -1.16 11.05 14.46
C ARG A 1009 -2.18 10.75 15.56
N TYR A 1010 -2.33 11.70 16.47
CA TYR A 1010 -3.26 11.63 17.58
C TYR A 1010 -4.31 12.75 17.47
N ARG A 1011 -5.59 12.39 17.45
CA ARG A 1011 -6.71 13.33 17.33
C ARG A 1011 -7.38 13.51 18.69
N PRO A 1012 -7.74 14.75 19.09
CA PRO A 1012 -8.51 14.97 20.31
C PRO A 1012 -9.84 14.20 20.30
N GLN A 1013 -10.28 13.83 21.49
CA GLN A 1013 -11.54 13.13 21.74
C GLN A 1013 -12.34 13.86 22.81
N SER A 1014 -13.65 13.97 22.60
CA SER A 1014 -14.58 14.45 23.61
C SER A 1014 -14.75 13.40 24.71
N VAL A 1015 -14.63 13.80 25.97
CA VAL A 1015 -14.64 12.89 27.13
C VAL A 1015 -15.53 13.45 28.23
N VAL A 1016 -16.36 12.59 28.82
CA VAL A 1016 -17.03 12.89 30.10
C VAL A 1016 -16.04 12.63 31.23
N VAL A 1017 -15.66 13.65 31.98
CA VAL A 1017 -14.80 13.50 33.16
C VAL A 1017 -15.68 13.49 34.40
N ARG A 1018 -15.70 12.37 35.13
CA ARG A 1018 -16.44 12.20 36.38
C ARG A 1018 -15.47 12.16 37.56
N GLN A 1019 -15.59 13.11 38.48
CA GLN A 1019 -14.96 13.08 39.80
C GLN A 1019 -15.96 12.53 40.82
N ALA A 1020 -15.68 11.34 41.33
CA ALA A 1020 -16.49 10.67 42.35
C ALA A 1020 -16.31 11.29 43.75
N GLU A 1021 -17.13 10.87 44.71
CA GLU A 1021 -17.15 11.44 46.07
C GLU A 1021 -15.87 11.20 46.87
N ASP A 1022 -15.16 10.10 46.57
CA ASP A 1022 -13.92 9.65 47.19
C ASP A 1022 -12.66 10.19 46.52
N ALA A 1023 -12.77 10.80 45.33
CA ALA A 1023 -11.65 11.34 44.58
C ALA A 1023 -11.20 12.72 45.08
N SER A 1024 -9.88 12.96 45.05
CA SER A 1024 -9.27 14.21 45.47
C SER A 1024 -9.45 15.32 44.42
N MET A 1025 -9.35 16.57 44.86
CA MET A 1025 -9.31 17.72 43.94
C MET A 1025 -8.00 17.73 43.13
N GLY A 1026 -6.89 17.27 43.71
CA GLY A 1026 -5.62 17.10 43.01
C GLY A 1026 -5.72 16.20 41.79
N ASP A 1027 -6.36 15.03 41.93
CA ASP A 1027 -6.51 14.06 40.84
C ASP A 1027 -7.38 14.61 39.71
N LEU A 1028 -8.48 15.30 40.06
CA LEU A 1028 -9.31 15.99 39.07
C LEU A 1028 -8.50 17.04 38.32
N VAL A 1029 -7.78 17.92 39.02
CA VAL A 1029 -7.01 19.00 38.37
C VAL A 1029 -5.87 18.42 37.52
N ARG A 1030 -5.22 17.34 37.97
CA ARG A 1030 -4.20 16.62 37.19
C ARG A 1030 -4.77 16.07 35.89
N SER A 1031 -5.95 15.45 35.95
CA SER A 1031 -6.67 14.93 34.80
C SER A 1031 -7.12 16.05 33.84
N LEU A 1032 -7.63 17.17 34.36
CA LEU A 1032 -7.96 18.36 33.56
C LEU A 1032 -6.73 19.02 32.92
N ALA A 1033 -5.55 18.96 33.57
CA ALA A 1033 -4.30 19.41 32.96
C ALA A 1033 -3.91 18.53 31.76
N ALA A 1034 -4.05 17.21 31.86
CA ALA A 1034 -3.84 16.30 30.73
C ALA A 1034 -4.85 16.56 29.59
N ALA A 1035 -6.13 16.75 29.93
CA ALA A 1035 -7.16 17.10 28.95
C ALA A 1035 -6.86 18.43 28.23
N THR A 1036 -6.35 19.43 28.98
CA THR A 1036 -5.91 20.73 28.43
C THR A 1036 -4.72 20.55 27.50
N ALA A 1037 -3.72 19.76 27.91
CA ALA A 1037 -2.56 19.43 27.09
C ALA A 1037 -2.94 18.63 25.84
N ALA A 1038 -3.96 17.77 25.90
CA ALA A 1038 -4.50 17.02 24.75
C ALA A 1038 -5.40 17.87 23.83
N ARG A 1039 -5.80 19.08 24.26
CA ARG A 1039 -6.83 19.92 23.61
C ARG A 1039 -8.17 19.20 23.47
N ALA A 1040 -8.54 18.44 24.49
CA ALA A 1040 -9.80 17.70 24.54
C ALA A 1040 -11.01 18.62 24.73
N HIS A 1041 -12.19 18.09 24.40
CA HIS A 1041 -13.46 18.68 24.81
C HIS A 1041 -13.99 17.88 25.99
N VAL A 1042 -14.40 18.55 27.05
CA VAL A 1042 -14.77 17.89 28.31
C VAL A 1042 -16.19 18.26 28.71
N LEU A 1043 -16.95 17.26 29.13
CA LEU A 1043 -18.11 17.45 29.97
C LEU A 1043 -17.72 17.08 31.39
N LEU A 1044 -17.86 18.00 32.32
CA LEU A 1044 -17.36 17.82 33.68
C LEU A 1044 -18.52 17.50 34.63
N SER A 1045 -18.44 16.36 35.30
CA SER A 1045 -19.33 15.97 36.40
C SER A 1045 -18.51 15.82 37.68
N THR A 1046 -18.85 16.57 38.73
CA THR A 1046 -18.13 16.54 40.00
C THR A 1046 -19.06 16.24 41.17
N ALA A 1047 -18.57 15.48 42.14
CA ALA A 1047 -19.29 15.25 43.39
C ALA A 1047 -19.38 16.51 44.26
N ARG A 1048 -18.44 17.44 44.08
CA ARG A 1048 -18.32 18.67 44.89
C ARG A 1048 -18.16 19.90 44.00
N PRO A 1049 -18.55 21.10 44.47
CA PRO A 1049 -18.31 22.34 43.73
C PRO A 1049 -16.82 22.58 43.48
N LEU A 1050 -16.48 23.12 42.30
CA LEU A 1050 -15.12 23.52 41.96
C LEU A 1050 -14.73 24.81 42.73
N PRO A 1051 -13.41 25.07 42.92
CA PRO A 1051 -12.95 26.36 43.40
C PRO A 1051 -13.49 27.52 42.55
N GLY A 1052 -13.84 28.63 43.19
CA GLY A 1052 -14.42 29.81 42.52
C GLY A 1052 -13.61 30.32 41.31
N PRO A 1053 -12.28 30.54 41.44
CA PRO A 1053 -11.46 30.98 40.31
C PRO A 1053 -11.41 29.95 39.18
N LEU A 1054 -11.38 28.65 39.50
CA LEU A 1054 -11.41 27.59 38.49
C LEU A 1054 -12.74 27.58 37.72
N THR A 1055 -13.86 27.71 38.43
CA THR A 1055 -15.20 27.80 37.82
C THR A 1055 -15.30 28.99 36.87
N GLN A 1056 -14.81 30.17 37.30
CA GLN A 1056 -14.78 31.37 36.48
C GLN A 1056 -13.90 31.22 35.23
N LEU A 1057 -12.75 30.56 35.37
CA LEU A 1057 -11.86 30.30 34.24
C LEU A 1057 -12.52 29.40 33.20
N LEU A 1058 -13.12 28.28 33.65
CA LEU A 1058 -13.73 27.28 32.77
C LEU A 1058 -14.98 27.82 32.06
N ALA A 1059 -15.75 28.70 32.70
CA ALA A 1059 -16.91 29.36 32.09
C ALA A 1059 -16.53 30.50 31.13
N SER A 1060 -15.26 30.92 31.08
CA SER A 1060 -14.83 32.03 30.23
C SER A 1060 -14.63 31.60 28.78
N SER A 1061 -14.90 32.50 27.82
CA SER A 1061 -14.60 32.27 26.39
C SER A 1061 -13.09 32.07 26.12
N ARG A 1062 -12.24 32.49 27.07
CA ARG A 1062 -10.78 32.31 27.05
C ARG A 1062 -10.31 31.10 27.85
N SER A 1063 -11.23 30.19 28.24
CA SER A 1063 -10.87 28.99 29.00
C SER A 1063 -9.78 28.20 28.27
N PRO A 1064 -8.75 27.72 29.00
CA PRO A 1064 -7.70 26.88 28.42
C PRO A 1064 -8.22 25.50 28.01
N LEU A 1065 -9.31 25.03 28.64
CA LEU A 1065 -9.99 23.76 28.38
C LEU A 1065 -11.43 24.00 27.93
N HIS A 1066 -11.86 23.35 26.85
CA HIS A 1066 -13.24 23.46 26.40
C HIS A 1066 -14.16 22.59 27.27
N VAL A 1067 -14.73 23.19 28.31
CA VAL A 1067 -15.73 22.55 29.16
C VAL A 1067 -17.12 22.94 28.66
N VAL A 1068 -17.83 21.96 28.10
CA VAL A 1068 -19.16 22.18 27.50
C VAL A 1068 -20.20 22.48 28.56
N ASP A 1069 -20.13 21.73 29.66
CA ASP A 1069 -21.01 21.89 30.80
C ASP A 1069 -20.30 21.40 32.07
N HIS A 1070 -20.70 21.93 33.22
CA HIS A 1070 -20.23 21.50 34.54
C HIS A 1070 -21.42 21.19 35.44
N LEU A 1071 -21.53 19.93 35.84
CA LEU A 1071 -22.60 19.41 36.68
C LEU A 1071 -22.04 19.01 38.05
N VAL A 1072 -22.71 19.45 39.11
CA VAL A 1072 -22.41 19.01 40.48
C VAL A 1072 -23.49 18.04 40.92
N GLU A 1073 -23.13 16.77 41.10
CA GLU A 1073 -24.08 15.68 41.35
C GLU A 1073 -23.44 14.55 42.15
N SER A 1074 -24.23 13.85 42.97
CA SER A 1074 -23.77 12.68 43.73
C SER A 1074 -23.44 11.50 42.82
N ASP A 1075 -22.69 10.50 43.32
CA ASP A 1075 -22.42 9.28 42.54
C ASP A 1075 -23.72 8.55 42.17
N GLN A 1076 -24.71 8.58 43.07
CA GLN A 1076 -26.04 8.00 42.83
C GLN A 1076 -26.78 8.70 41.69
N ASP A 1077 -26.76 10.04 41.65
CA ASP A 1077 -27.43 10.82 40.60
C ASP A 1077 -26.75 10.61 39.24
N PHE A 1078 -25.41 10.56 39.22
CA PHE A 1078 -24.65 10.27 38.00
C PHE A 1078 -24.99 8.88 37.45
N HIS A 1079 -25.03 7.86 38.30
CA HIS A 1079 -25.45 6.51 37.90
C HIS A 1079 -26.90 6.48 37.40
N ALA A 1080 -27.84 7.19 38.04
CA ALA A 1080 -29.22 7.28 37.55
C ALA A 1080 -29.32 7.94 36.16
N ARG A 1081 -28.45 8.93 35.88
CA ARG A 1081 -28.32 9.52 34.54
C ARG A 1081 -27.66 8.57 33.55
N ALA A 1082 -26.67 7.78 33.97
CA ALA A 1082 -26.04 6.77 33.13
C ALA A 1082 -27.08 5.73 32.69
N SER A 1083 -27.89 5.23 33.64
CA SER A 1083 -28.97 4.28 33.40
C SER A 1083 -30.09 4.80 32.50
N SER A 1084 -30.34 6.11 32.50
CA SER A 1084 -31.33 6.74 31.61
C SER A 1084 -30.73 7.21 30.28
N GLY A 1085 -29.42 7.06 30.07
CA GLY A 1085 -28.70 7.60 28.91
C GLY A 1085 -28.52 9.13 28.94
N ALA A 1086 -29.00 9.82 29.97
CA ALA A 1086 -28.94 11.27 30.13
C ALA A 1086 -27.52 11.81 30.45
N VAL A 1087 -26.52 10.93 30.54
CA VAL A 1087 -25.08 11.29 30.54
C VAL A 1087 -24.63 11.77 29.15
N PHE A 1088 -25.34 11.40 28.09
CA PHE A 1088 -24.99 11.76 26.71
C PHE A 1088 -26.13 12.53 26.02
N ARG A 1089 -26.26 13.83 26.29
CA ARG A 1089 -27.29 14.64 25.63
C ARG A 1089 -26.87 15.07 24.22
N PRO A 1090 -27.78 15.07 23.23
CA PRO A 1090 -27.46 15.46 21.85
C PRO A 1090 -27.00 16.91 21.70
N ASP A 1091 -27.55 17.84 22.49
CA ASP A 1091 -27.23 19.27 22.47
C ASP A 1091 -25.77 19.56 22.86
N TRP A 1092 -25.15 18.73 23.70
CA TRP A 1092 -23.72 18.82 24.02
C TRP A 1092 -22.79 18.39 22.87
N SER A 1093 -23.33 17.71 21.86
CA SER A 1093 -22.58 17.23 20.70
C SER A 1093 -22.74 18.13 19.47
N ASN A 1094 -23.69 19.06 19.48
CA ASN A 1094 -23.97 20.01 18.40
C ASN A 1094 -23.29 21.35 18.72
N GLY A 1095 -22.00 21.47 18.39
CA GLY A 1095 -21.33 22.77 18.43
C GLY A 1095 -21.82 23.65 17.28
N GLU A 1096 -22.81 24.52 17.51
CA GLU A 1096 -22.94 25.73 16.70
C GLU A 1096 -21.82 26.68 17.13
N ASP A 1097 -20.79 26.86 16.28
CA ASP A 1097 -19.79 27.89 16.52
C ASP A 1097 -20.46 29.28 16.42
N ALA A 1098 -20.29 30.11 17.45
CA ALA A 1098 -20.48 31.54 17.30
C ALA A 1098 -19.46 32.06 16.26
N PRO A 1099 -19.84 32.97 15.34
CA PRO A 1099 -18.96 33.41 14.27
C PRO A 1099 -17.70 34.05 14.86
N VAL A 1100 -16.54 33.48 14.50
CA VAL A 1100 -15.21 33.98 14.88
C VAL A 1100 -15.01 35.32 14.19
N ASP A 1101 -14.60 36.34 14.95
CA ASP A 1101 -14.26 37.66 14.40
C ASP A 1101 -13.10 37.51 13.40
N ALA A 1102 -13.23 38.10 12.21
CA ALA A 1102 -12.29 37.93 11.10
C ALA A 1102 -10.86 38.36 11.47
N LEU A 1103 -10.72 39.27 12.45
CA LEU A 1103 -9.42 39.70 12.97
C LEU A 1103 -8.76 38.64 13.88
N GLU A 1104 -9.56 37.85 14.61
CA GLU A 1104 -9.09 36.77 15.48
C GLU A 1104 -8.71 35.52 14.66
N ALA A 1105 -9.38 35.29 13.54
CA ALA A 1105 -9.02 34.27 12.54
C ALA A 1105 -7.66 34.54 11.86
N VAL A 1106 -7.32 35.81 11.62
CA VAL A 1106 -6.02 36.20 11.01
C VAL A 1106 -4.87 36.11 12.02
N LEU A 1107 -5.10 36.43 13.29
CA LEU A 1107 -4.09 36.34 14.36
C LEU A 1107 -3.85 34.91 14.87
N SER A 1108 -4.74 33.97 14.54
CA SER A 1108 -4.70 32.58 14.99
C SER A 1108 -4.11 31.62 13.98
N GLN A 1109 -3.44 32.08 12.90
CA GLN A 1109 -2.78 31.21 11.91
C GLN A 1109 -1.84 30.20 12.61
N GLY A 1110 -2.32 28.95 12.77
CA GLY A 1110 -1.73 27.88 13.58
C GLY A 1110 -2.63 27.31 14.71
N GLN A 1111 -3.85 27.81 14.89
CA GLN A 1111 -4.79 27.46 15.97
C GLN A 1111 -6.22 27.15 15.50
N ASP A 1112 -6.42 26.43 14.40
CA ASP A 1112 -7.75 25.85 14.16
C ASP A 1112 -8.08 24.90 15.31
N ARG A 1113 -9.16 25.22 16.05
CA ARG A 1113 -9.72 24.32 17.06
C ARG A 1113 -10.43 23.19 16.30
N PRO A 1114 -10.01 21.92 16.44
CA PRO A 1114 -10.70 20.83 15.79
C PRO A 1114 -12.16 20.80 16.25
N ALA A 1115 -13.08 20.49 15.34
CA ALA A 1115 -14.50 20.34 15.67
C ALA A 1115 -14.68 19.26 16.76
N PRO A 1116 -15.53 19.50 17.78
CA PRO A 1116 -15.76 18.52 18.84
C PRO A 1116 -16.32 17.22 18.26
N THR A 1117 -15.88 16.10 18.83
CA THR A 1117 -16.56 14.82 18.59
C THR A 1117 -17.83 14.75 19.43
N ALA A 1118 -18.80 13.93 19.03
CA ALA A 1118 -19.95 13.67 19.87
C ALA A 1118 -19.51 13.07 21.22
N PHE A 1119 -20.16 13.48 22.31
CA PHE A 1119 -19.92 12.91 23.65
C PHE A 1119 -20.58 11.53 23.79
N GLY A 1120 -21.67 11.28 23.04
CA GLY A 1120 -22.42 10.04 23.03
C GLY A 1120 -22.27 9.25 21.73
N GLY A 1121 -22.88 8.06 21.72
CA GLY A 1121 -22.83 7.12 20.60
C GLY A 1121 -21.61 6.21 20.64
N PRO A 1122 -21.38 5.41 19.58
CA PRO A 1122 -20.26 4.50 19.51
C PRO A 1122 -18.89 5.16 19.68
N GLY A 1123 -18.09 4.64 20.61
CA GLY A 1123 -16.77 5.17 20.94
C GLY A 1123 -16.79 6.33 21.94
N ALA A 1124 -17.91 6.57 22.62
CA ALA A 1124 -17.99 7.51 23.73
C ALA A 1124 -17.01 7.13 24.85
N ARG A 1125 -16.52 8.13 25.59
CA ARG A 1125 -15.52 7.91 26.65
C ARG A 1125 -15.92 8.59 27.94
N ILE A 1126 -15.75 7.86 29.05
CA ILE A 1126 -15.85 8.39 30.40
C ILE A 1126 -14.50 8.21 31.09
N ARG A 1127 -13.86 9.30 31.53
CA ARG A 1127 -12.75 9.24 32.49
C ARG A 1127 -13.36 9.29 33.88
N LEU A 1128 -13.35 8.15 34.57
CA LEU A 1128 -13.81 8.01 35.94
C LEU A 1128 -12.62 8.20 36.90
N ILE A 1129 -12.71 9.18 37.79
CA ILE A 1129 -11.70 9.49 38.81
C ILE A 1129 -12.31 9.14 40.17
N GLY A 1130 -11.75 8.12 40.84
CA GLY A 1130 -12.36 7.50 42.03
C GLY A 1130 -13.56 6.62 41.67
N GLY A 1131 -14.43 6.34 42.65
CA GLY A 1131 -15.68 5.62 42.45
C GLY A 1131 -15.52 4.16 42.05
N ASP A 1132 -16.67 3.51 41.77
CA ASP A 1132 -16.73 2.09 41.38
C ASP A 1132 -17.03 1.98 39.87
N ALA A 1133 -16.01 1.59 39.10
CA ALA A 1133 -16.13 1.37 37.67
C ALA A 1133 -17.12 0.27 37.31
N SER A 1134 -17.25 -0.77 38.13
CA SER A 1134 -18.17 -1.88 37.88
C SER A 1134 -19.62 -1.41 38.01
N ALA A 1135 -19.90 -0.63 39.06
CA ALA A 1135 -21.23 -0.03 39.27
C ALA A 1135 -21.60 0.94 38.12
N LEU A 1136 -20.65 1.73 37.62
CA LEU A 1136 -20.88 2.60 36.47
C LEU A 1136 -21.16 1.80 35.20
N GLU A 1137 -20.41 0.73 34.93
CA GLU A 1137 -20.64 -0.13 33.77
C GLU A 1137 -22.00 -0.84 33.83
N GLU A 1138 -22.44 -1.29 35.00
CA GLU A 1138 -23.79 -1.83 35.20
C GLU A 1138 -24.87 -0.77 34.94
N ALA A 1139 -24.67 0.46 35.43
CA ALA A 1139 -25.57 1.57 35.16
C ALA A 1139 -25.63 1.90 33.65
N LEU A 1140 -24.53 1.77 32.92
CA LEU A 1140 -24.49 1.92 31.46
C LEU A 1140 -25.08 0.72 30.70
N GLY A 1141 -25.59 -0.30 31.41
CA GLY A 1141 -26.16 -1.51 30.80
C GLY A 1141 -25.13 -2.40 30.11
N ALA A 1142 -23.87 -2.38 30.59
CA ALA A 1142 -22.75 -3.11 30.00
C ALA A 1142 -22.53 -2.79 28.50
N SER A 1143 -22.75 -1.52 28.13
CA SER A 1143 -22.61 -1.04 26.76
C SER A 1143 -21.19 -1.22 26.22
N ILE A 1144 -21.07 -1.62 24.95
CA ILE A 1144 -19.80 -1.64 24.21
C ILE A 1144 -19.51 -0.30 23.52
N ASP A 1145 -20.49 0.60 23.48
CA ASP A 1145 -20.36 1.89 22.81
C ASP A 1145 -19.62 2.92 23.70
N VAL A 1146 -19.46 2.63 24.99
CA VAL A 1146 -18.81 3.52 25.98
C VAL A 1146 -17.57 2.86 26.56
N ALA A 1147 -16.42 3.51 26.42
CA ALA A 1147 -15.19 3.13 27.11
C ALA A 1147 -15.08 3.87 28.45
N VAL A 1148 -15.04 3.11 29.55
CA VAL A 1148 -14.78 3.63 30.89
C VAL A 1148 -13.28 3.53 31.18
N HIS A 1149 -12.64 4.68 31.41
CA HIS A 1149 -11.23 4.78 31.80
C HIS A 1149 -11.17 5.02 33.32
N ASP A 1150 -10.94 3.95 34.07
CA ASP A 1150 -10.99 3.89 35.54
C ASP A 1150 -9.61 3.78 36.22
N ALA A 1151 -8.52 3.77 35.45
CA ALA A 1151 -7.18 3.66 36.01
C ALA A 1151 -6.89 4.82 36.99
N PRO A 1152 -6.08 4.60 38.04
CA PRO A 1152 -5.64 5.67 38.92
C PRO A 1152 -5.04 6.83 38.14
N VAL A 1153 -5.22 8.05 38.64
CA VAL A 1153 -4.59 9.24 38.02
C VAL A 1153 -3.08 9.16 38.23
N VAL A 1154 -2.32 9.35 37.16
CA VAL A 1154 -0.85 9.29 37.20
C VAL A 1154 -0.19 10.59 36.74
N GLU A 1155 1.05 10.82 37.19
CA GLU A 1155 1.84 11.95 36.71
C GLU A 1155 2.30 11.75 35.26
N ALA A 1156 2.51 10.51 34.83
CA ALA A 1156 2.98 10.18 33.48
C ALA A 1156 2.03 10.67 32.39
N GLY A 1157 2.39 11.76 31.72
CA GLY A 1157 1.58 12.35 30.64
C GLY A 1157 1.42 11.43 29.43
N LEU A 1158 2.38 10.54 29.20
CA LEU A 1158 2.27 9.48 28.19
C LEU A 1158 1.03 8.59 28.45
N ILE A 1159 0.62 8.39 29.70
CA ILE A 1159 -0.51 7.54 30.05
C ILE A 1159 -1.78 8.36 30.31
N GLU A 1160 -1.70 9.42 31.12
CA GLU A 1160 -2.89 10.18 31.53
C GLU A 1160 -3.56 10.94 30.37
N MET A 1161 -2.83 11.22 29.28
CA MET A 1161 -3.41 11.86 28.09
C MET A 1161 -4.19 10.90 27.17
N LEU A 1162 -3.98 9.58 27.26
CA LEU A 1162 -4.59 8.59 26.36
C LEU A 1162 -6.13 8.63 26.29
N PRO A 1163 -6.87 8.78 27.42
CA PRO A 1163 -8.34 8.86 27.38
C PRO A 1163 -8.85 9.99 26.48
N TYR A 1164 -8.05 11.03 26.30
CA TYR A 1164 -8.39 12.25 25.56
C TYR A 1164 -7.93 12.25 24.09
N LEU A 1165 -7.30 11.17 23.64
CA LEU A 1165 -6.70 11.06 22.31
C LEU A 1165 -7.17 9.79 21.60
N ARG A 1166 -7.35 9.88 20.28
CA ARG A 1166 -7.57 8.73 19.40
C ARG A 1166 -6.43 8.63 18.41
N GLU A 1167 -5.84 7.46 18.32
CA GLU A 1167 -4.82 7.17 17.32
C GLU A 1167 -5.44 7.12 15.92
N GLN A 1168 -4.72 7.66 14.94
CA GLN A 1168 -5.08 7.58 13.53
C GLN A 1168 -3.83 7.36 12.69
N THR A 1169 -3.91 6.46 11.74
CA THR A 1169 -2.83 6.21 10.78
C THR A 1169 -3.27 6.69 9.40
N VAL A 1170 -2.38 7.38 8.69
CA VAL A 1170 -2.62 7.92 7.36
C VAL A 1170 -1.53 7.42 6.43
N THR A 1171 -1.93 6.62 5.45
CA THR A 1171 -1.03 6.05 4.44
C THR A 1171 -1.24 6.79 3.14
N ILE A 1172 -0.18 7.35 2.58
CA ILE A 1172 -0.22 8.13 1.34
C ILE A 1172 0.81 7.58 0.38
N THR A 1173 0.36 7.09 -0.77
CA THR A 1173 1.25 6.85 -1.90
C THR A 1173 1.83 8.19 -2.34
N ALA A 1174 3.13 8.40 -2.12
CA ALA A 1174 3.83 9.66 -2.35
C ALA A 1174 4.63 9.63 -3.67
N HIS A 1175 4.34 8.68 -4.55
CA HIS A 1175 4.96 8.54 -5.85
C HIS A 1175 3.93 8.44 -6.97
N ARG A 1176 4.36 8.79 -8.18
CA ARG A 1176 3.61 8.62 -9.42
C ARG A 1176 4.44 7.84 -10.42
N PHE A 1177 4.11 6.55 -10.58
CA PHE A 1177 4.86 5.59 -11.41
C PHE A 1177 6.34 5.42 -11.02
N GLY A 1178 6.65 5.62 -9.73
CA GLY A 1178 7.99 5.43 -9.16
C GLY A 1178 8.70 6.72 -8.78
N ASP A 1179 8.39 7.84 -9.42
CA ASP A 1179 8.99 9.13 -9.02
C ASP A 1179 8.14 9.82 -7.96
N LEU A 1180 8.77 10.57 -7.06
CA LEU A 1180 8.08 11.26 -5.99
C LEU A 1180 7.14 12.35 -6.51
N ASP A 1181 5.97 12.46 -5.90
CA ASP A 1181 5.01 13.52 -6.14
C ASP A 1181 5.15 14.56 -5.02
N SER A 1182 5.58 15.78 -5.38
CA SER A 1182 5.85 16.86 -4.41
C SER A 1182 4.63 17.23 -3.57
N ASP A 1183 3.44 17.25 -4.18
CA ASP A 1183 2.22 17.70 -3.50
C ASP A 1183 1.84 16.71 -2.40
N PHE A 1184 1.98 15.41 -2.66
CA PHE A 1184 1.75 14.36 -1.67
C PHE A 1184 2.90 14.17 -0.69
N ALA A 1185 4.15 14.44 -1.12
CA ALA A 1185 5.31 14.41 -0.24
C ALA A 1185 5.25 15.53 0.82
N GLU A 1186 4.77 16.71 0.44
CA GLU A 1186 4.66 17.90 1.31
C GLU A 1186 3.30 18.04 1.99
N LEU A 1187 2.30 17.21 1.63
CA LEU A 1187 0.96 17.28 2.19
C LEU A 1187 0.99 17.24 3.73
N ARG A 1188 0.37 18.23 4.36
CA ARG A 1188 0.28 18.29 5.82
C ARG A 1188 -0.77 17.30 6.30
N VAL A 1189 -0.37 16.46 7.26
CA VAL A 1189 -1.19 15.38 7.84
C VAL A 1189 -1.31 15.55 9.34
#